data_AF-A0A1E4SPG5-F1
#
_entry.id   AF-A0A1E4SPG5-F1
#
_cell.length_a   1.000
_cell.length_b   1.000
_cell.length_c   1.000
_cell.angle_alpha   90.00
_cell.angle_beta   90.00
_cell.angle_gamma   90.00
#
_symmetry.space_group_name_H-M   'P 1'
#
loop_
_entity.id
_entity.type
_entity.pdbx_description
1 polymer ?
#
loop_
_entity_poly.entity_id
_entity_poly.type
_entity_poly.pdbx_seq_one_letter_code
_entity_poly.pdbx_strand_id
1 'polypeptide(L)'
;MDPLKAPQSAFSFTAAEPIRNTLEQPTSLVSAAIDDSKKRQKPEDDLEFVDSMGAFIQESRSTLSELVDLILANLPLKRSYHTYTTLVESHCRLKSDERSKLTQMIYEKLDKHYQDHTKLEIANILESMWDNSQTIIEKCLVVFEDWESKLKLIRKLFLYLDRSYLLNHATKSQILNYGMDLLINDVFIDNHRYRMILLKLHTDILAEYRQRDEEYPQFIKDFTKAILKFNYTRTFTAYLDTVLVDLIIAQFNTLKVTWWENPEDYLAIVVRRASREKEYYRECGYSSKSINNLILRLHWILIFEDFKTFISSVLPYLVEPEYHYRLRLVYSWSESSKRAFALDSMPIFVLEWGQMISNKVLKIIDSNKTQLPKFLVHELVDLFTKFNGIVGECLNGNEKFEFELRSSFTNAFNKRPNNNFVILQLAKYCDNYFKASSKKTSSDIPFEEFKSNVLVIFKCINNKQDFLIPYKKDLSRRLLLARNSNFDQEKQLADSIMDLVGAFDSNGLDALFTDFITSRDSYSSILESDVIEFNPLVLDKSKWPDIPKLETEAAIPSQLSSILDSFSTKYLELNERHKSQKLDWSNYSLHQLTIHGEFEKGVKELSVNLLQAVVILLFNDADSYLFKQIRQKTNMETKLLTRILTSLTTERYKILIRNDDMYNYNYQFTDKSYRIRIPLAKDTTTKAAKRGGEIVQEIEKNRKEEFSSVLMKIMKQFKELAVSELFGKAIDILEKRNPVSIVDLKESLEQLINREYILRVTTEKVRYIP
;
A
#
# COMPACT_ATOMS: atom_id res chain seq x y z
N MET A 1 24.54 -35.89 -27.30
CA MET A 1 25.73 -35.07 -26.98
C MET A 1 25.33 -34.13 -25.88
N ASP A 2 26.01 -34.30 -24.75
CA ASP A 2 25.64 -33.86 -23.41
C ASP A 2 25.61 -32.35 -23.17
N PRO A 3 24.75 -31.88 -22.23
CA PRO A 3 25.00 -30.71 -21.41
C PRO A 3 25.63 -31.11 -20.05
N LEU A 4 26.65 -30.37 -19.63
CA LEU A 4 27.32 -30.55 -18.34
C LEU A 4 26.39 -30.21 -17.15
N LYS A 5 26.07 -31.25 -16.36
CA LYS A 5 25.57 -31.19 -14.99
C LYS A 5 26.74 -31.24 -14.01
N ALA A 6 26.63 -30.54 -12.88
CA ALA A 6 27.07 -31.11 -11.60
C ALA A 6 26.21 -30.58 -10.42
N PRO A 7 25.90 -31.40 -9.41
CA PRO A 7 24.75 -31.23 -8.53
C PRO A 7 25.10 -31.07 -7.04
N GLN A 8 24.05 -30.77 -6.29
CA GLN A 8 23.93 -30.73 -4.83
C GLN A 8 24.23 -32.09 -4.18
N SER A 9 24.90 -32.09 -3.02
CA SER A 9 25.01 -33.26 -2.13
C SER A 9 24.29 -32.98 -0.81
N ALA A 10 23.15 -33.65 -0.62
CA ALA A 10 22.49 -33.85 0.67
C ALA A 10 22.74 -35.30 1.09
N PHE A 11 23.16 -35.52 2.34
CA PHE A 11 23.14 -36.84 2.97
C PHE A 11 22.44 -36.74 4.33
N SER A 12 21.22 -37.24 4.35
CA SER A 12 20.46 -37.68 5.51
C SER A 12 20.72 -39.17 5.73
N PHE A 13 20.93 -39.61 6.97
CA PHE A 13 20.79 -41.02 7.34
C PHE A 13 20.04 -41.14 8.67
N THR A 14 18.94 -41.90 8.62
CA THR A 14 18.17 -42.41 9.75
C THR A 14 18.26 -43.94 9.75
N ALA A 15 18.48 -44.48 10.96
CA ALA A 15 17.99 -45.73 11.55
C ALA A 15 18.14 -47.07 10.79
N ALA A 16 18.84 -48.03 11.43
CA ALA A 16 18.24 -49.21 12.08
C ALA A 16 19.31 -50.28 12.44
N GLU A 17 19.24 -50.78 13.68
CA GLU A 17 19.76 -52.07 14.17
C GLU A 17 18.84 -53.25 13.74
N PRO A 18 19.08 -54.52 14.11
CA PRO A 18 20.30 -55.31 14.41
C PRO A 18 20.28 -56.68 13.67
N ILE A 19 21.24 -57.60 13.91
CA ILE A 19 21.03 -59.07 14.13
C ILE A 19 22.38 -59.84 14.23
N ARG A 20 22.35 -60.83 15.14
CA ARG A 20 23.33 -61.85 15.55
C ARG A 20 23.67 -62.89 14.48
N ASN A 21 24.80 -63.60 14.67
CA ASN A 21 24.95 -65.08 14.58
C ASN A 21 26.36 -65.46 15.11
N THR A 22 26.53 -66.04 16.30
CA THR A 22 26.49 -67.47 16.70
C THR A 22 27.53 -68.36 16.01
N LEU A 23 28.30 -69.11 16.80
CA LEU A 23 28.71 -70.50 16.57
C LEU A 23 29.22 -71.11 17.89
N GLU A 24 28.64 -72.26 18.27
CA GLU A 24 28.93 -73.07 19.47
C GLU A 24 29.92 -74.22 19.16
N GLN A 25 30.82 -74.49 20.13
CA GLN A 25 31.39 -75.76 20.71
C GLN A 25 31.54 -77.05 19.85
N PRO A 26 32.53 -77.98 20.09
CA PRO A 26 32.76 -78.65 21.39
C PRO A 26 34.15 -79.32 21.70
N THR A 27 34.25 -79.96 22.90
CA THR A 27 35.14 -81.11 23.31
C THR A 27 36.67 -80.91 23.36
N SER A 28 37.53 -81.58 24.16
CA SER A 28 37.48 -82.57 25.25
C SER A 28 38.93 -82.77 25.77
N LEU A 29 39.10 -83.08 27.06
CA LEU A 29 40.11 -83.96 27.70
C LEU A 29 41.58 -83.94 27.23
N VAL A 30 42.53 -83.73 28.16
CA VAL A 30 43.47 -84.76 28.65
C VAL A 30 44.24 -84.25 29.87
N SER A 31 44.35 -85.16 30.84
CA SER A 31 45.07 -85.16 32.10
C SER A 31 46.60 -85.04 32.00
N ALA A 32 47.22 -84.40 32.99
CA ALA A 32 48.44 -84.92 33.63
C ALA A 32 48.55 -84.36 35.05
N ALA A 33 48.33 -85.24 36.03
CA ALA A 33 48.69 -85.01 37.42
C ALA A 33 50.21 -85.22 37.57
N ILE A 34 50.92 -84.26 38.19
CA ILE A 34 52.19 -84.51 38.88
C ILE A 34 52.21 -83.64 40.15
N ASP A 35 51.94 -84.36 41.24
CA ASP A 35 52.63 -84.38 42.54
C ASP A 35 52.81 -83.11 43.38
N ASP A 36 52.32 -83.26 44.60
CA ASP A 36 52.45 -82.37 45.74
C ASP A 36 53.87 -82.41 46.32
N SER A 37 54.17 -81.38 47.12
CA SER A 37 55.30 -81.28 48.05
C SER A 37 56.64 -80.74 47.51
N LYS A 38 56.78 -79.42 47.60
CA LYS A 38 57.97 -78.78 48.20
C LYS A 38 57.64 -77.38 48.68
N LYS A 39 57.51 -77.24 50.00
CA LYS A 39 57.65 -75.97 50.73
C LYS A 39 58.87 -75.21 50.19
N ARG A 40 58.67 -74.01 49.66
CA ARG A 40 59.69 -72.94 49.64
C ARG A 40 59.05 -71.66 50.13
N GLN A 41 59.80 -71.01 51.01
CA GLN A 41 59.41 -69.95 51.94
C GLN A 41 58.94 -68.66 51.24
N LYS A 42 58.06 -67.92 51.93
CA LYS A 42 57.80 -66.48 51.71
C LYS A 42 59.13 -65.71 51.68
N PRO A 43 59.33 -64.76 50.76
CA PRO A 43 60.22 -63.64 51.01
C PRO A 43 59.50 -62.62 51.92
N GLU A 44 60.18 -62.17 52.97
CA GLU A 44 59.69 -61.17 53.94
C GLU A 44 59.84 -59.70 53.45
N ASP A 45 60.17 -59.47 52.17
CA ASP A 45 60.44 -58.12 51.62
C ASP A 45 59.21 -57.36 51.07
N ASP A 46 58.02 -57.96 51.06
CA ASP A 46 56.79 -57.32 50.51
C ASP A 46 56.03 -56.42 51.51
N LEU A 47 56.42 -56.40 52.80
CA LEU A 47 55.74 -55.60 53.83
C LEU A 47 56.30 -54.15 53.95
N GLU A 48 57.61 -53.95 53.76
CA GLU A 48 58.21 -52.60 53.81
C GLU A 48 57.88 -51.75 52.59
N PHE A 49 57.68 -52.37 51.41
CA PHE A 49 57.31 -51.65 50.18
C PHE A 49 55.85 -51.17 50.20
N VAL A 50 54.95 -51.92 50.86
CA VAL A 50 53.53 -51.56 51.02
C VAL A 50 53.34 -50.45 52.06
N ASP A 51 54.12 -50.43 53.14
CA ASP A 51 54.11 -49.35 54.14
C ASP A 51 54.70 -48.03 53.60
N SER A 52 55.77 -48.07 52.79
CA SER A 52 56.33 -46.86 52.18
C SER A 52 55.41 -46.26 51.09
N MET A 53 54.71 -47.12 50.33
CA MET A 53 53.71 -46.70 49.34
C MET A 53 52.46 -46.11 50.02
N GLY A 54 52.01 -46.68 51.14
CA GLY A 54 50.92 -46.15 51.95
C GLY A 54 51.23 -44.78 52.55
N ALA A 55 52.43 -44.60 53.11
CA ALA A 55 52.91 -43.33 53.64
C ALA A 55 53.01 -42.25 52.55
N PHE A 56 53.53 -42.59 51.36
CA PHE A 56 53.60 -41.67 50.21
C PHE A 56 52.21 -41.26 49.70
N ILE A 57 51.24 -42.18 49.67
CA ILE A 57 49.85 -41.90 49.30
C ILE A 57 49.20 -40.96 50.33
N GLN A 58 49.45 -41.14 51.62
CA GLN A 58 48.89 -40.30 52.67
C GLN A 58 49.54 -38.90 52.71
N GLU A 59 50.85 -38.80 52.53
CA GLU A 59 51.58 -37.54 52.44
C GLU A 59 51.21 -36.74 51.18
N SER A 60 51.08 -37.42 50.03
CA SER A 60 50.61 -36.79 48.78
C SER A 60 49.15 -36.31 48.91
N ARG A 61 48.27 -37.09 49.54
CA ARG A 61 46.89 -36.64 49.82
C ARG A 61 46.86 -35.45 50.77
N SER A 62 47.68 -35.43 51.82
CA SER A 62 47.77 -34.29 52.73
C SER A 62 48.29 -33.03 52.03
N THR A 63 49.27 -33.19 51.14
CA THR A 63 49.82 -32.09 50.34
C THR A 63 48.78 -31.53 49.35
N LEU A 64 47.98 -32.39 48.73
CA LEU A 64 46.87 -31.99 47.85
C LEU A 64 45.68 -31.41 48.63
N SER A 65 45.46 -31.88 49.85
CA SER A 65 44.49 -31.33 50.80
C SER A 65 44.86 -29.90 51.16
N GLU A 66 46.10 -29.65 51.58
CA GLU A 66 46.60 -28.28 51.85
C GLU A 66 46.52 -27.38 50.62
N LEU A 67 46.79 -27.91 49.43
CA LEU A 67 46.68 -27.16 48.18
C LEU A 67 45.26 -26.61 47.98
N VAL A 68 44.23 -27.42 48.21
CA VAL A 68 42.83 -27.00 48.08
C VAL A 68 42.50 -25.91 49.11
N ASP A 69 42.97 -26.04 50.35
CA ASP A 69 42.75 -25.02 51.39
C ASP A 69 43.42 -23.69 51.05
N LEU A 70 44.65 -23.74 50.53
CA LEU A 70 45.38 -22.53 50.11
C LEU A 70 44.63 -21.80 49.00
N ILE A 71 44.07 -22.53 48.03
CA ILE A 71 43.30 -21.94 46.93
C ILE A 71 41.99 -21.33 47.45
N LEU A 72 41.26 -22.05 48.31
CA LEU A 72 39.99 -21.56 48.86
C LEU A 72 40.19 -20.32 49.74
N ALA A 73 41.30 -20.24 50.48
CA ALA A 73 41.69 -19.09 51.29
C ALA A 73 42.36 -17.94 50.50
N ASN A 74 42.48 -18.03 49.17
CA ASN A 74 43.18 -17.05 48.33
C ASN A 74 44.65 -16.79 48.76
N LEU A 75 45.35 -17.82 49.22
CA LEU A 75 46.75 -17.77 49.66
C LEU A 75 47.72 -18.21 48.53
N PRO A 76 48.98 -17.72 48.52
CA PRO A 76 49.95 -18.10 47.50
C PRO A 76 50.34 -19.59 47.58
N LEU A 77 50.53 -20.20 46.41
CA LEU A 77 50.91 -21.62 46.30
C LEU A 77 52.33 -21.85 46.83
N LYS A 78 52.50 -22.85 47.70
CA LYS A 78 53.81 -23.20 48.30
C LYS A 78 54.78 -23.86 47.30
N ARG A 79 54.28 -24.41 46.18
CA ARG A 79 55.08 -25.13 45.15
C ARG A 79 54.62 -24.74 43.74
N SER A 80 55.43 -25.10 42.73
CA SER A 80 55.11 -24.82 41.32
C SER A 80 53.88 -25.60 40.83
N TYR A 81 53.17 -25.04 39.84
CA TYR A 81 52.03 -25.70 39.18
C TYR A 81 52.39 -27.10 38.66
N HIS A 82 53.57 -27.25 38.05
CA HIS A 82 54.04 -28.51 37.49
C HIS A 82 54.15 -29.59 38.57
N THR A 83 54.74 -29.24 39.71
CA THR A 83 54.91 -30.16 40.85
C THR A 83 53.57 -30.70 41.35
N TYR A 84 52.55 -29.84 41.47
CA TYR A 84 51.23 -30.28 41.89
C TYR A 84 50.53 -31.14 40.84
N THR A 85 50.60 -30.77 39.56
CA THR A 85 49.97 -31.57 38.48
C THR A 85 50.59 -32.95 38.34
N THR A 86 51.92 -33.06 38.47
CA THR A 86 52.63 -34.35 38.44
C THR A 86 52.28 -35.20 39.67
N LEU A 87 52.10 -34.56 40.83
CA LEU A 87 51.70 -35.24 42.07
C LEU A 87 50.25 -35.75 42.00
N VAL A 88 49.33 -34.98 41.40
CA VAL A 88 47.97 -35.46 41.10
C VAL A 88 48.01 -36.63 40.13
N GLU A 89 48.82 -36.56 39.07
CA GLU A 89 48.96 -37.62 38.08
C GLU A 89 49.55 -38.90 38.68
N SER A 90 50.61 -38.81 39.48
CA SER A 90 51.18 -39.95 40.18
C SER A 90 50.18 -40.57 41.15
N HIS A 91 49.43 -39.75 41.90
CA HIS A 91 48.42 -40.22 42.84
C HIS A 91 47.25 -40.94 42.12
N CYS A 92 46.83 -40.42 40.97
CA CYS A 92 45.75 -41.02 40.18
C CYS A 92 46.15 -42.31 39.44
N ARG A 93 47.44 -42.56 39.21
CA ARG A 93 47.94 -43.78 38.52
C ARG A 93 48.04 -45.01 39.43
N LEU A 94 48.08 -44.83 40.77
CA LEU A 94 48.39 -45.91 41.73
C LEU A 94 47.26 -46.93 41.95
N LYS A 95 46.02 -46.49 42.28
CA LYS A 95 44.84 -47.37 42.49
C LYS A 95 43.51 -46.66 42.15
N SER A 96 42.49 -47.42 41.72
CA SER A 96 41.16 -46.87 41.36
C SER A 96 40.44 -46.22 42.56
N ASP A 97 40.54 -46.81 43.76
CA ASP A 97 39.90 -46.30 44.97
C ASP A 97 40.44 -44.94 45.42
N GLU A 98 41.70 -44.65 45.12
CA GLU A 98 42.38 -43.40 45.48
C GLU A 98 41.84 -42.21 44.69
N ARG A 99 41.41 -42.42 43.45
CA ARG A 99 40.72 -41.39 42.64
C ARG A 99 39.39 -40.97 43.27
N SER A 100 38.64 -41.97 43.77
CA SER A 100 37.35 -41.75 44.44
C SER A 100 37.52 -41.00 45.76
N LYS A 101 38.51 -41.39 46.59
CA LYS A 101 38.84 -40.73 47.87
C LYS A 101 39.36 -39.31 47.66
N LEU A 102 40.21 -39.07 46.67
CA LEU A 102 40.72 -37.74 46.35
C LEU A 102 39.58 -36.82 45.88
N THR A 103 38.67 -37.34 45.05
CA THR A 103 37.46 -36.60 44.64
C THR A 103 36.57 -36.26 45.83
N GLN A 104 36.32 -37.22 46.73
CA GLN A 104 35.50 -36.99 47.93
C GLN A 104 36.12 -35.94 48.86
N MET A 105 37.45 -35.98 49.07
CA MET A 105 38.16 -34.95 49.84
C MET A 105 37.98 -33.55 49.23
N ILE A 106 38.04 -33.43 47.90
CA ILE A 106 37.80 -32.14 47.22
C ILE A 106 36.35 -31.69 47.46
N TYR A 107 35.37 -32.57 47.32
CA TYR A 107 33.96 -32.24 47.52
C TYR A 107 33.66 -31.81 48.95
N GLU A 108 34.13 -32.56 49.95
CA GLU A 108 33.95 -32.23 51.37
C GLU A 108 34.55 -30.85 51.71
N LYS A 109 35.69 -30.50 51.12
CA LYS A 109 36.31 -29.17 51.29
C LYS A 109 35.54 -28.06 50.59
N LEU A 110 35.06 -28.31 49.38
CA LEU A 110 34.22 -27.36 48.65
C LEU A 110 32.90 -27.12 49.39
N ASP A 111 32.25 -28.18 49.87
CA ASP A 111 31.02 -28.11 50.66
C ASP A 111 31.23 -27.30 51.94
N LYS A 112 32.28 -27.63 52.70
CA LYS A 112 32.59 -26.93 53.96
C LYS A 112 32.87 -25.44 53.73
N HIS A 113 33.75 -25.11 52.80
CA HIS A 113 34.07 -23.71 52.50
C HIS A 113 32.86 -22.94 51.97
N TYR A 114 32.03 -23.58 51.14
CA TYR A 114 30.81 -22.95 50.63
C TYR A 114 29.83 -22.61 51.76
N GLN A 115 29.58 -23.55 52.68
CA GLN A 115 28.67 -23.32 53.83
C GLN A 115 29.23 -22.28 54.82
N ASP A 116 30.53 -22.36 55.15
CA ASP A 116 31.14 -21.54 56.20
C ASP A 116 31.46 -20.10 55.74
N HIS A 117 31.66 -19.87 54.44
CA HIS A 117 32.10 -18.57 53.92
C HIS A 117 31.19 -18.06 52.81
N THR A 118 31.16 -18.71 51.65
CA THR A 118 30.50 -18.19 50.44
C THR A 118 28.99 -17.96 50.64
N LYS A 119 28.31 -18.89 51.30
CA LYS A 119 26.87 -18.81 51.58
C LYS A 119 26.53 -17.66 52.54
N LEU A 120 27.31 -17.49 53.61
CA LEU A 120 27.11 -16.41 54.57
C LEU A 120 27.37 -15.04 53.93
N GLU A 121 28.37 -14.94 53.07
CA GLU A 121 28.67 -13.70 52.34
C GLU A 121 27.51 -13.31 51.41
N ILE A 122 26.97 -14.27 50.64
CA ILE A 122 25.79 -14.05 49.78
C ILE A 122 24.57 -13.64 50.62
N ALA A 123 24.31 -14.31 51.74
CA ALA A 123 23.20 -13.98 52.63
C ALA A 123 23.34 -12.56 53.19
N ASN A 124 24.53 -12.18 53.68
CA ASN A 124 24.80 -10.84 54.22
C ASN A 124 24.59 -9.74 53.17
N ILE A 125 25.00 -9.97 51.92
CA ILE A 125 24.80 -9.02 50.83
C ILE A 125 23.30 -8.87 50.51
N LEU A 126 22.56 -9.98 50.42
CA LEU A 126 21.13 -9.95 50.07
C LEU A 126 20.22 -9.45 51.20
N GLU A 127 20.66 -9.54 52.44
CA GLU A 127 19.95 -9.04 53.63
C GLU A 127 20.35 -7.60 54.00
N SER A 128 21.33 -7.02 53.31
CA SER A 128 21.73 -5.63 53.53
C SER A 128 20.63 -4.67 53.06
N MET A 129 19.96 -4.01 54.03
CA MET A 129 18.80 -3.15 53.80
C MET A 129 19.18 -1.72 53.35
N TRP A 130 20.46 -1.35 53.36
CA TRP A 130 20.95 0.01 53.16
C TRP A 130 21.70 0.24 51.84
N ASP A 131 22.00 -0.83 51.09
CA ASP A 131 22.74 -0.74 49.84
C ASP A 131 21.81 -0.48 48.64
N ASN A 132 22.27 0.33 47.68
CA ASN A 132 21.55 0.58 46.44
C ASN A 132 21.44 -0.70 45.60
N SER A 133 20.36 -0.86 44.84
CA SER A 133 20.11 -2.03 43.99
C SER A 133 21.28 -2.42 43.08
N GLN A 134 21.99 -1.42 42.51
CA GLN A 134 23.18 -1.64 41.68
C GLN A 134 24.35 -2.21 42.49
N THR A 135 24.62 -1.66 43.68
CA THR A 135 25.71 -2.11 44.55
C THR A 135 25.53 -3.54 45.06
N ILE A 136 24.28 -3.98 45.26
CA ILE A 136 23.97 -5.37 45.65
C ILE A 136 24.37 -6.33 44.51
N ILE A 137 24.00 -6.02 43.26
CA ILE A 137 24.35 -6.85 42.10
C ILE A 137 25.86 -6.89 41.87
N GLU A 138 26.56 -5.76 41.97
CA GLU A 138 28.01 -5.70 41.81
C GLU A 138 28.73 -6.53 42.88
N LYS A 139 28.33 -6.43 44.16
CA LYS A 139 28.89 -7.24 45.23
C LYS A 139 28.62 -8.73 45.02
N CYS A 140 27.40 -9.11 44.63
CA CYS A 140 27.09 -10.51 44.30
C CYS A 140 27.91 -11.01 43.11
N LEU A 141 28.11 -10.20 42.08
CA LEU A 141 28.92 -10.56 40.91
C LEU A 141 30.37 -10.84 41.30
N VAL A 142 30.96 -10.01 42.17
CA VAL A 142 32.33 -10.22 42.68
C VAL A 142 32.45 -11.56 43.41
N VAL A 143 31.49 -11.90 44.27
CA VAL A 143 31.48 -13.20 44.98
C VAL A 143 31.35 -14.37 44.02
N PHE A 144 30.49 -14.23 42.99
CA PHE A 144 30.31 -15.26 41.97
C PHE A 144 31.57 -15.47 41.12
N GLU A 145 32.25 -14.39 40.74
CA GLU A 145 33.49 -14.44 39.97
C GLU A 145 34.67 -14.99 40.78
N ASP A 146 34.79 -14.62 42.06
CA ASP A 146 35.81 -15.17 42.97
C ASP A 146 35.61 -16.69 43.14
N TRP A 147 34.37 -17.13 43.37
CA TRP A 147 34.04 -18.56 43.45
C TRP A 147 34.35 -19.30 42.15
N GLU A 148 33.93 -18.76 41.00
CA GLU A 148 34.23 -19.36 39.68
C GLU A 148 35.75 -19.45 39.43
N SER A 149 36.50 -18.41 39.81
CA SER A 149 37.96 -18.34 39.67
C SER A 149 38.67 -19.41 40.52
N LYS A 150 38.27 -19.56 41.79
CA LYS A 150 38.76 -20.62 42.69
C LYS A 150 38.52 -22.00 42.12
N LEU A 151 37.30 -22.28 41.64
CA LEU A 151 36.96 -23.58 41.05
C LEU A 151 37.73 -23.87 39.75
N LYS A 152 37.92 -22.86 38.88
CA LYS A 152 38.74 -23.00 37.67
C LYS A 152 40.21 -23.30 38.00
N LEU A 153 40.75 -22.67 39.04
CA LEU A 153 42.12 -22.91 39.50
C LEU A 153 42.28 -24.34 40.04
N ILE A 154 41.33 -24.81 40.86
CA ILE A 154 41.31 -26.19 41.34
C ILE A 154 41.19 -27.15 40.16
N ARG A 155 40.26 -26.95 39.23
CA ARG A 155 40.11 -27.78 38.02
C ARG A 155 41.40 -27.84 37.20
N LYS A 156 42.10 -26.71 37.05
CA LYS A 156 43.38 -26.64 36.31
C LYS A 156 44.46 -27.50 36.96
N LEU A 157 44.56 -27.47 38.29
CA LEU A 157 45.55 -28.23 39.05
C LEU A 157 45.19 -29.73 39.14
N PHE A 158 43.91 -30.06 39.16
CA PHE A 158 43.39 -31.42 39.19
C PHE A 158 42.93 -31.92 37.80
N LEU A 159 43.45 -31.36 36.71
CA LEU A 159 42.99 -31.64 35.34
C LEU A 159 43.05 -33.12 34.96
N TYR A 160 44.09 -33.82 35.44
CA TYR A 160 44.24 -35.25 35.20
C TYR A 160 43.12 -36.05 35.85
N LEU A 161 42.74 -35.74 37.10
CA LEU A 161 41.61 -36.36 37.80
C LEU A 161 40.28 -36.05 37.07
N ASP A 162 40.09 -34.79 36.68
CA ASP A 162 38.87 -34.31 36.02
C ASP A 162 38.63 -34.98 34.65
N ARG A 163 39.69 -35.20 33.86
CA ARG A 163 39.60 -35.85 32.53
C ARG A 163 39.66 -37.38 32.56
N SER A 164 40.47 -37.96 33.44
CA SER A 164 40.70 -39.41 33.47
C SER A 164 39.62 -40.20 34.20
N TYR A 165 38.96 -39.57 35.18
CA TYR A 165 38.02 -40.23 36.09
C TYR A 165 36.64 -39.56 36.04
N LEU A 166 36.56 -38.27 36.38
CA LEU A 166 35.26 -37.58 36.54
C LEU A 166 34.49 -37.44 35.22
N LEU A 167 35.17 -37.21 34.09
CA LEU A 167 34.52 -37.08 32.78
C LEU A 167 33.66 -38.30 32.41
N ASN A 168 34.07 -39.51 32.79
CA ASN A 168 33.42 -40.77 32.43
C ASN A 168 32.66 -41.41 33.61
N HIS A 169 32.60 -40.74 34.77
CA HIS A 169 31.96 -41.28 35.96
C HIS A 169 30.44 -41.11 35.90
N ALA A 170 29.67 -42.16 36.21
CA ALA A 170 28.21 -42.13 36.08
C ALA A 170 27.50 -41.22 37.10
N THR A 171 28.09 -41.01 38.29
CA THR A 171 27.42 -40.33 39.42
C THR A 171 28.17 -39.12 39.97
N LYS A 172 29.43 -38.90 39.60
CA LYS A 172 30.24 -37.79 40.14
C LYS A 172 30.47 -36.80 39.02
N SER A 173 30.08 -35.54 39.24
CA SER A 173 30.27 -34.47 38.26
C SER A 173 31.75 -34.06 38.17
N GLN A 174 32.09 -33.19 37.23
CA GLN A 174 33.41 -32.56 37.19
C GLN A 174 33.54 -31.54 38.32
N ILE A 175 34.76 -31.27 38.79
CA ILE A 175 35.00 -30.41 39.97
C ILE A 175 34.36 -29.04 39.82
N LEU A 176 34.49 -28.42 38.64
CA LEU A 176 33.88 -27.12 38.35
C LEU A 176 32.35 -27.21 38.38
N ASN A 177 31.75 -28.24 37.77
CA ASN A 177 30.30 -28.38 37.75
C ASN A 177 29.75 -28.63 39.16
N TYR A 178 30.40 -29.48 39.96
CA TYR A 178 30.03 -29.74 41.35
C TYR A 178 30.02 -28.46 42.19
N GLY A 179 31.11 -27.67 42.15
CA GLY A 179 31.20 -26.43 42.93
C GLY A 179 30.20 -25.36 42.46
N MET A 180 29.87 -25.32 41.17
CA MET A 180 28.85 -24.42 40.64
C MET A 180 27.43 -24.88 41.00
N ASP A 181 27.18 -26.19 41.02
CA ASP A 181 25.90 -26.79 41.45
C ASP A 181 25.58 -26.41 42.90
N LEU A 182 26.58 -26.30 43.79
CA LEU A 182 26.38 -25.85 45.17
C LEU A 182 25.78 -24.43 45.22
N LEU A 183 26.37 -23.51 44.44
CA LEU A 183 25.90 -22.13 44.36
C LEU A 183 24.51 -22.03 43.71
N ILE A 184 24.29 -22.78 42.63
CA ILE A 184 23.04 -22.76 41.88
C ILE A 184 21.90 -23.35 42.69
N ASN A 185 22.12 -24.50 43.33
CA ASN A 185 21.10 -25.17 44.13
C ASN A 185 20.70 -24.28 45.30
N ASP A 186 21.68 -23.79 46.07
CA ASP A 186 21.40 -22.99 47.26
C ASP A 186 20.80 -21.62 46.92
N VAL A 187 21.38 -20.84 46.00
CA VAL A 187 20.93 -19.45 45.73
C VAL A 187 19.71 -19.41 44.82
N PHE A 188 19.67 -20.25 43.78
CA PHE A 188 18.71 -20.13 42.68
C PHE A 188 17.62 -21.20 42.70
N ILE A 189 17.81 -22.38 43.29
CA ILE A 189 16.78 -23.44 43.28
C ILE A 189 16.06 -23.50 44.62
N ASP A 190 16.79 -23.74 45.71
CA ASP A 190 16.29 -24.02 47.05
C ASP A 190 15.77 -22.74 47.74
N ASN A 191 16.51 -21.63 47.64
CA ASN A 191 16.10 -20.37 48.26
C ASN A 191 15.27 -19.48 47.32
N HIS A 192 13.95 -19.70 47.29
CA HIS A 192 13.00 -18.90 46.49
C HIS A 192 13.12 -17.38 46.73
N ARG A 193 13.40 -16.96 47.97
CA ARG A 193 13.53 -15.55 48.35
C ARG A 193 14.73 -14.88 47.67
N TYR A 194 15.91 -15.51 47.72
CA TYR A 194 17.13 -14.96 47.11
C TYR A 194 17.03 -14.89 45.59
N ARG A 195 16.50 -15.95 44.96
CA ARG A 195 16.17 -15.92 43.52
C ARG A 195 15.27 -14.73 43.17
N MET A 196 14.17 -14.52 43.89
CA MET A 196 13.23 -13.44 43.62
C MET A 196 13.86 -12.05 43.76
N ILE A 197 14.65 -11.84 44.81
CA ILE A 197 15.33 -10.56 45.05
C ILE A 197 16.33 -10.27 43.92
N LEU A 198 17.21 -11.22 43.60
CA LEU A 198 18.23 -11.04 42.55
C LEU A 198 17.61 -10.80 41.17
N LEU A 199 16.61 -11.58 40.78
CA LEU A 199 15.93 -11.40 39.49
C LEU A 199 15.18 -10.08 39.43
N LYS A 200 14.51 -9.68 40.52
CA LYS A 200 13.79 -8.41 40.58
C LYS A 200 14.75 -7.22 40.48
N LEU A 201 15.82 -7.20 41.28
CA LEU A 201 16.84 -6.15 41.22
C LEU A 201 17.44 -6.03 39.81
N HIS A 202 17.75 -7.18 39.19
CA HIS A 202 18.25 -7.21 37.83
C HIS A 202 17.26 -6.59 36.82
N THR A 203 15.98 -6.98 36.92
CA THR A 203 14.95 -6.47 36.02
C THR A 203 14.61 -5.01 36.26
N ASP A 204 14.70 -4.53 37.50
CA ASP A 204 14.43 -3.13 37.88
C ASP A 204 15.53 -2.21 37.34
N ILE A 205 16.81 -2.62 37.43
CA ILE A 205 17.92 -1.88 36.83
C ILE A 205 17.77 -1.83 35.31
N LEU A 206 17.47 -2.97 34.66
CA LEU A 206 17.21 -2.96 33.22
C LEU A 206 16.04 -2.05 32.86
N ALA A 207 14.97 -1.99 33.67
CA ALA A 207 13.84 -1.10 33.47
C ALA A 207 14.24 0.38 33.54
N GLU A 208 15.08 0.76 34.51
CA GLU A 208 15.56 2.12 34.70
C GLU A 208 16.34 2.61 33.47
N TYR A 209 17.29 1.80 32.98
CA TYR A 209 18.05 2.11 31.76
C TYR A 209 17.19 2.12 30.50
N ARG A 210 16.18 1.23 30.42
CA ARG A 210 15.17 1.27 29.33
C ARG A 210 14.39 2.59 29.37
N GLN A 211 13.92 3.01 30.53
CA GLN A 211 13.15 4.25 30.66
C GLN A 211 13.98 5.48 30.28
N ARG A 212 15.26 5.52 30.65
CA ARG A 212 16.18 6.62 30.33
C ARG A 212 16.75 6.62 28.91
N ASP A 213 16.59 5.52 28.15
CA ASP A 213 17.20 5.33 26.83
C ASP A 213 18.75 5.33 26.83
N GLU A 214 19.37 5.00 27.97
CA GLU A 214 20.82 5.00 28.16
C GLU A 214 21.40 3.60 27.97
N GLU A 215 22.64 3.45 27.49
CA GLU A 215 23.32 2.16 27.29
C GLU A 215 23.41 1.31 28.57
N TYR A 216 23.32 -0.02 28.42
CA TYR A 216 23.40 -0.93 29.55
C TYR A 216 24.84 -0.98 30.10
N PRO A 217 25.05 -0.75 31.41
CA PRO A 217 26.38 -0.82 32.02
C PRO A 217 27.07 -2.18 31.86
N GLN A 218 28.39 -2.21 31.97
CA GLN A 218 29.13 -3.46 31.83
C GLN A 218 28.80 -4.48 32.94
N PHE A 219 28.62 -4.03 34.19
CA PHE A 219 28.31 -4.93 35.31
C PHE A 219 26.99 -5.69 35.11
N ILE A 220 25.95 -5.05 34.52
CA ILE A 220 24.65 -5.69 34.30
C ILE A 220 24.76 -6.74 33.17
N LYS A 221 25.57 -6.47 32.15
CA LYS A 221 25.90 -7.44 31.09
C LYS A 221 26.61 -8.66 31.68
N ASP A 222 27.61 -8.44 32.52
CA ASP A 222 28.39 -9.52 33.12
C ASP A 222 27.56 -10.33 34.12
N PHE A 223 26.64 -9.69 34.85
CA PHE A 223 25.65 -10.37 35.66
C PHE A 223 24.67 -11.21 34.82
N THR A 224 24.15 -10.69 33.70
CA THR A 224 23.31 -11.48 32.78
C THR A 224 24.08 -12.69 32.21
N LYS A 225 25.37 -12.53 31.86
CA LYS A 225 26.23 -13.65 31.44
C LYS A 225 26.41 -14.68 32.55
N ALA A 226 26.59 -14.24 33.80
CA ALA A 226 26.70 -15.13 34.96
C ALA A 226 25.40 -15.94 35.15
N ILE A 227 24.24 -15.30 35.12
CA ILE A 227 22.93 -15.97 35.18
C ILE A 227 22.80 -17.01 34.05
N LEU A 228 23.18 -16.66 32.82
CA LEU A 228 23.10 -17.59 31.69
C LEU A 228 24.05 -18.78 31.85
N LYS A 229 25.27 -18.56 32.37
CA LYS A 229 26.21 -19.65 32.68
C LYS A 229 25.65 -20.59 33.74
N PHE A 230 24.95 -20.06 34.75
CA PHE A 230 24.31 -20.84 35.81
C PHE A 230 23.11 -21.67 35.30
N ASN A 231 22.72 -21.46 34.05
CA ASN A 231 21.52 -22.01 33.44
C ASN A 231 21.70 -23.38 32.77
N TYR A 232 22.72 -24.17 33.12
CA TYR A 232 23.01 -25.46 32.47
C TYR A 232 22.15 -26.63 32.96
N THR A 233 21.49 -26.51 34.12
CA THR A 233 20.50 -27.48 34.59
C THR A 233 19.16 -27.22 33.89
N ARG A 234 18.66 -28.20 33.12
CA ARG A 234 17.43 -28.11 32.28
C ARG A 234 16.19 -27.55 33.02
N THR A 235 16.15 -27.66 34.35
CA THR A 235 15.08 -27.16 35.23
C THR A 235 15.11 -25.64 35.42
N PHE A 236 16.28 -25.03 35.53
CA PHE A 236 16.44 -23.57 35.70
C PHE A 236 16.25 -22.83 34.36
N THR A 237 16.52 -23.51 33.24
CA THR A 237 16.46 -22.93 31.88
C THR A 237 15.06 -22.52 31.45
N ALA A 238 14.08 -23.38 31.68
CA ALA A 238 12.70 -23.08 31.31
C ALA A 238 12.09 -21.96 32.16
N TYR A 239 12.49 -21.86 33.43
CA TYR A 239 11.97 -20.87 34.36
C TYR A 239 12.52 -19.47 34.06
N LEU A 240 13.83 -19.34 33.88
CA LEU A 240 14.44 -18.03 33.59
C LEU A 240 13.99 -17.46 32.24
N ASP A 241 13.98 -18.29 31.19
CA ASP A 241 13.63 -17.81 29.84
C ASP A 241 12.16 -17.39 29.75
N THR A 242 11.25 -18.00 30.53
CA THR A 242 9.83 -17.63 30.52
C THR A 242 9.57 -16.39 31.39
N VAL A 243 10.02 -16.41 32.64
CA VAL A 243 9.77 -15.32 33.60
C VAL A 243 10.46 -14.03 33.17
N LEU A 244 11.71 -14.10 32.71
CA LEU A 244 12.43 -12.90 32.27
C LEU A 244 11.76 -12.25 31.05
N VAL A 245 11.35 -13.07 30.07
CA VAL A 245 10.67 -12.58 28.87
C VAL A 245 9.33 -11.94 29.23
N ASP A 246 8.54 -12.55 30.11
CA ASP A 246 7.26 -12.00 30.56
C ASP A 246 7.43 -10.67 31.31
N LEU A 247 8.48 -10.52 32.11
CA LEU A 247 8.81 -9.25 32.78
C LEU A 247 9.26 -8.16 31.80
N ILE A 248 10.11 -8.48 30.83
CA ILE A 248 10.52 -7.53 29.77
C ILE A 248 9.29 -7.05 29.02
N ILE A 249 8.42 -7.98 28.64
CA ILE A 249 7.14 -7.71 27.98
C ILE A 249 6.28 -6.75 28.79
N ALA A 250 6.12 -6.99 30.09
CA ALA A 250 5.34 -6.11 30.97
C ALA A 250 5.91 -4.68 31.01
N GLN A 251 7.24 -4.54 31.02
CA GLN A 251 7.89 -3.23 31.00
C GLN A 251 7.69 -2.50 29.67
N PHE A 252 7.87 -3.20 28.54
CA PHE A 252 7.63 -2.62 27.22
C PHE A 252 6.17 -2.25 27.00
N ASN A 253 5.23 -2.99 27.60
CA ASN A 253 3.81 -2.64 27.63
C ASN A 253 3.55 -1.29 28.34
N THR A 254 4.22 -1.03 29.46
CA THR A 254 4.12 0.26 30.15
C THR A 254 4.72 1.39 29.32
N LEU A 255 5.89 1.16 28.70
CA LEU A 255 6.56 2.16 27.87
C LEU A 255 5.82 2.45 26.56
N LYS A 256 5.16 1.45 25.97
CA LYS A 256 4.31 1.56 24.77
C LYS A 256 3.34 2.74 24.88
N VAL A 257 2.71 2.92 26.04
CA VAL A 257 1.75 4.01 26.29
C VAL A 257 2.41 5.38 26.14
N THR A 258 3.61 5.56 26.69
CA THR A 258 4.36 6.83 26.60
C THR A 258 4.83 7.12 25.17
N TRP A 259 5.25 6.10 24.44
CA TRP A 259 5.72 6.26 23.06
C TRP A 259 4.58 6.56 22.09
N TRP A 260 3.36 6.13 22.42
CA TRP A 260 2.18 6.32 21.56
C TRP A 260 1.71 7.77 21.46
N GLU A 261 2.20 8.67 22.32
CA GLU A 261 1.88 10.10 22.25
C GLU A 261 2.28 10.74 20.92
N ASN A 262 3.36 10.22 20.28
CA ASN A 262 3.84 10.69 18.98
C ASN A 262 3.89 9.54 17.95
N PRO A 263 2.82 9.30 17.18
CA PRO A 263 2.74 8.20 16.23
C PRO A 263 3.80 8.22 15.12
N GLU A 264 4.30 9.39 14.73
CA GLU A 264 5.33 9.53 13.67
C GLU A 264 6.66 8.85 14.05
N ASP A 265 7.10 9.05 15.29
CA ASP A 265 8.36 8.51 15.81
C ASP A 265 8.21 7.13 16.44
N TYR A 266 6.98 6.71 16.76
CA TYR A 266 6.70 5.46 17.45
C TYR A 266 7.40 4.26 16.82
N LEU A 267 7.27 4.07 15.50
CA LEU A 267 7.90 2.95 14.81
C LEU A 267 9.44 3.02 14.85
N ALA A 268 10.02 4.23 14.81
CA ALA A 268 11.45 4.42 14.92
C ALA A 268 11.96 3.98 16.31
N ILE A 269 11.23 4.37 17.35
CA ILE A 269 11.49 3.96 18.73
C ILE A 269 11.41 2.44 18.84
N VAL A 270 10.31 1.82 18.36
CA VAL A 270 10.13 0.36 18.41
C VAL A 270 11.27 -0.39 17.73
N VAL A 271 11.65 -0.02 16.50
CA VAL A 271 12.75 -0.66 15.74
C VAL A 271 14.07 -0.52 16.50
N ARG A 272 14.38 0.69 16.98
CA ARG A 272 15.62 0.98 17.71
C ARG A 272 15.70 0.19 19.01
N ARG A 273 14.62 0.17 19.79
CA ARG A 273 14.56 -0.55 21.08
C ARG A 273 14.64 -2.07 20.88
N ALA A 274 13.90 -2.62 19.93
CA ALA A 274 13.96 -4.05 19.61
C ALA A 274 15.36 -4.47 19.13
N SER A 275 16.02 -3.65 18.29
CA SER A 275 17.39 -3.90 17.83
C SER A 275 18.40 -3.87 18.98
N ARG A 276 18.21 -2.94 19.93
CA ARG A 276 19.06 -2.83 21.11
C ARG A 276 18.92 -4.03 22.06
N GLU A 277 17.71 -4.51 22.30
CA GLU A 277 17.50 -5.75 23.07
C GLU A 277 18.13 -6.96 22.36
N LYS A 278 17.99 -7.03 21.03
CA LYS A 278 18.60 -8.09 20.22
C LYS A 278 20.12 -8.11 20.38
N GLU A 279 20.77 -6.95 20.32
CA GLU A 279 22.23 -6.87 20.48
C GLU A 279 22.66 -7.20 21.91
N TYR A 280 21.99 -6.64 22.92
CA TYR A 280 22.29 -6.91 24.32
C TYR A 280 22.28 -8.42 24.65
N TYR A 281 21.20 -9.11 24.30
CA TYR A 281 21.09 -10.54 24.60
C TYR A 281 22.04 -11.41 23.73
N ARG A 282 22.39 -10.95 22.52
CA ARG A 282 23.43 -11.59 21.71
C ARG A 282 24.80 -11.49 22.38
N GLU A 283 25.18 -10.30 22.84
CA GLU A 283 26.44 -10.08 23.58
C GLU A 283 26.52 -10.88 24.87
N CYS A 284 25.38 -11.08 25.55
CA CYS A 284 25.28 -11.91 26.74
C CYS A 284 25.35 -13.43 26.48
N GLY A 285 25.30 -13.86 25.21
CA GLY A 285 25.47 -15.27 24.81
C GLY A 285 24.17 -16.07 24.66
N TYR A 286 23.01 -15.42 24.60
CA TYR A 286 21.73 -16.12 24.39
C TYR A 286 21.67 -16.77 23.00
N SER A 287 20.97 -17.91 22.92
CA SER A 287 20.74 -18.59 21.65
C SER A 287 19.91 -17.74 20.68
N SER A 288 20.18 -17.85 19.38
CA SER A 288 19.40 -17.18 18.34
C SER A 288 17.89 -17.52 18.44
N LYS A 289 17.55 -18.73 18.91
CA LYS A 289 16.15 -19.15 19.11
C LYS A 289 15.47 -18.34 20.22
N SER A 290 16.12 -18.17 21.37
CA SER A 290 15.59 -17.41 22.51
C SER A 290 15.45 -15.92 22.14
N ILE A 291 16.45 -15.35 21.47
CA ILE A 291 16.40 -13.96 21.00
C ILE A 291 15.26 -13.76 20.01
N ASN A 292 15.12 -14.64 19.01
CA ASN A 292 14.02 -14.54 18.04
C ASN A 292 12.65 -14.65 18.72
N ASN A 293 12.48 -15.51 19.73
CA ASN A 293 11.24 -15.61 20.50
C ASN A 293 10.92 -14.30 21.24
N LEU A 294 11.92 -13.68 21.89
CA LEU A 294 11.76 -12.37 22.54
C LEU A 294 11.33 -11.30 21.53
N ILE A 295 12.03 -11.18 20.39
CA ILE A 295 11.70 -10.19 19.37
C ILE A 295 10.30 -10.42 18.78
N LEU A 296 9.89 -11.67 18.56
CA LEU A 296 8.53 -11.97 18.12
C LEU A 296 7.48 -11.51 19.14
N ARG A 297 7.70 -11.77 20.44
CA ARG A 297 6.78 -11.29 21.47
C ARG A 297 6.75 -9.77 21.60
N LEU A 298 7.90 -9.10 21.43
CA LEU A 298 7.95 -7.63 21.38
C LEU A 298 7.20 -7.08 20.16
N HIS A 299 7.35 -7.68 18.99
CA HIS A 299 6.58 -7.30 17.79
C HIS A 299 5.08 -7.50 18.01
N TRP A 300 4.67 -8.61 18.64
CA TRP A 300 3.27 -8.84 18.98
C TRP A 300 2.71 -7.67 19.77
N ILE A 301 3.36 -7.32 20.88
CA ILE A 301 2.86 -6.33 21.82
C ILE A 301 2.91 -4.92 21.27
N LEU A 302 4.03 -4.55 20.65
CA LEU A 302 4.25 -3.17 20.20
C LEU A 302 3.52 -2.85 18.89
N ILE A 303 3.18 -3.87 18.09
CA ILE A 303 2.66 -3.66 16.73
C ILE A 303 1.36 -4.44 16.49
N PHE A 304 1.36 -5.76 16.72
CA PHE A 304 0.29 -6.63 16.21
C PHE A 304 -0.92 -6.83 17.13
N GLU A 305 -0.78 -6.60 18.44
CA GLU A 305 -1.85 -6.72 19.44
C GLU A 305 -3.07 -5.88 19.04
N ASP A 306 -2.83 -4.62 18.68
CA ASP A 306 -3.83 -3.70 18.12
C ASP A 306 -3.38 -3.18 16.75
N PHE A 307 -3.10 -4.10 15.82
CA PHE A 307 -2.52 -3.73 14.52
C PHE A 307 -3.32 -2.66 13.75
N LYS A 308 -4.65 -2.66 13.88
CA LYS A 308 -5.52 -1.69 13.20
C LYS A 308 -5.28 -0.25 13.67
N THR A 309 -5.22 -0.01 14.98
CA THR A 309 -4.98 1.35 15.52
C THR A 309 -3.55 1.80 15.27
N PHE A 310 -2.60 0.86 15.31
CA PHE A 310 -1.22 1.12 14.90
C PHE A 310 -1.12 1.56 13.45
N ILE A 311 -1.61 0.75 12.50
CA ILE A 311 -1.40 1.06 11.10
C ILE A 311 -2.19 2.30 10.67
N SER A 312 -3.42 2.50 11.16
CA SER A 312 -4.22 3.67 10.80
C SER A 312 -3.59 5.01 11.24
N SER A 313 -2.90 5.03 12.38
CA SER A 313 -2.24 6.23 12.90
C SER A 313 -0.86 6.49 12.28
N VAL A 314 -0.07 5.44 12.02
CA VAL A 314 1.31 5.56 11.56
C VAL A 314 1.40 5.64 10.03
N LEU A 315 0.49 4.97 9.29
CA LEU A 315 0.54 4.86 7.83
C LEU A 315 0.56 6.21 7.07
N PRO A 316 -0.19 7.27 7.47
CA PRO A 316 -0.12 8.57 6.82
C PRO A 316 1.30 9.14 6.72
N TYR A 317 2.15 8.85 7.71
CA TYR A 317 3.54 9.30 7.76
C TYR A 317 4.45 8.36 6.96
N LEU A 318 4.25 7.05 7.03
CA LEU A 318 5.10 6.05 6.33
C LEU A 318 5.11 6.16 4.80
N VAL A 319 4.09 6.79 4.24
CA VAL A 319 3.94 7.02 2.79
C VAL A 319 4.88 8.11 2.29
N GLU A 320 5.40 8.97 3.17
CA GLU A 320 6.34 10.01 2.77
C GLU A 320 7.73 9.41 2.42
N PRO A 321 8.46 9.99 1.44
CA PRO A 321 9.68 9.40 0.90
C PRO A 321 10.74 9.05 1.94
N GLU A 322 10.87 9.87 2.97
CA GLU A 322 11.84 9.71 4.07
C GLU A 322 11.60 8.42 4.88
N TYR A 323 10.38 7.88 4.87
CA TYR A 323 9.95 6.76 5.70
C TYR A 323 9.68 5.47 4.92
N HIS A 324 9.98 5.42 3.61
CA HIS A 324 9.78 4.23 2.76
C HIS A 324 10.47 2.96 3.26
N TYR A 325 11.65 3.10 3.87
CA TYR A 325 12.34 1.96 4.51
C TYR A 325 11.51 1.35 5.65
N ARG A 326 10.85 2.20 6.46
CA ARG A 326 10.01 1.75 7.56
C ARG A 326 8.73 1.09 7.05
N LEU A 327 8.15 1.60 5.96
CA LEU A 327 7.01 0.97 5.28
C LEU A 327 7.34 -0.45 4.81
N ARG A 328 8.53 -0.66 4.21
CA ARG A 328 9.01 -2.00 3.81
C ARG A 328 9.15 -2.95 5.00
N LEU A 329 9.63 -2.46 6.15
CA LEU A 329 9.72 -3.28 7.37
C LEU A 329 8.35 -3.75 7.83
N VAL A 330 7.38 -2.82 7.96
CA VAL A 330 6.02 -3.17 8.37
C VAL A 330 5.39 -4.16 7.40
N TYR A 331 5.55 -3.95 6.10
CA TYR A 331 5.09 -4.90 5.07
C TYR A 331 5.71 -6.30 5.25
N SER A 332 7.03 -6.40 5.43
CA SER A 332 7.72 -7.68 5.63
C SER A 332 7.26 -8.43 6.91
N TRP A 333 6.97 -7.68 7.97
CA TRP A 333 6.44 -8.25 9.21
C TRP A 333 5.00 -8.70 9.03
N SER A 334 4.19 -7.95 8.28
CA SER A 334 2.82 -8.34 7.94
C SER A 334 2.77 -9.59 7.06
N GLU A 335 3.70 -9.78 6.13
CA GLU A 335 3.81 -11.02 5.34
C GLU A 335 4.11 -12.24 6.22
N SER A 336 4.91 -12.05 7.26
CA SER A 336 5.30 -13.10 8.20
C SER A 336 4.30 -13.30 9.34
N SER A 337 3.33 -12.40 9.52
CA SER A 337 2.47 -12.35 10.72
C SER A 337 1.63 -13.61 10.90
N LYS A 338 1.15 -14.21 9.81
CA LYS A 338 0.32 -15.43 9.87
C LYS A 338 1.10 -16.62 10.40
N ARG A 339 2.38 -16.75 10.01
CA ARG A 339 3.27 -17.82 10.50
C ARG A 339 3.75 -17.53 11.92
N ALA A 340 4.00 -16.27 12.25
CA ALA A 340 4.55 -15.86 13.53
C ALA A 340 3.52 -15.81 14.67
N PHE A 341 2.29 -15.36 14.39
CA PHE A 341 1.30 -14.99 15.39
C PHE A 341 -0.08 -15.62 15.18
N ALA A 342 -0.27 -16.43 14.13
CA ALA A 342 -1.57 -16.90 13.67
C ALA A 342 -2.58 -15.78 13.30
N LEU A 343 -2.11 -14.52 13.23
CA LEU A 343 -2.87 -13.35 12.79
C LEU A 343 -2.55 -13.03 11.33
N ASP A 344 -3.56 -13.03 10.48
CA ASP A 344 -3.42 -12.53 9.10
C ASP A 344 -3.61 -11.00 9.12
N SER A 345 -2.51 -10.27 9.24
CA SER A 345 -2.53 -8.79 9.35
C SER A 345 -2.67 -8.10 7.99
N MET A 346 -2.41 -8.82 6.89
CA MET A 346 -2.43 -8.27 5.53
C MET A 346 -3.78 -7.69 5.13
N PRO A 347 -4.94 -8.36 5.37
CA PRO A 347 -6.25 -7.77 5.07
C PRO A 347 -6.52 -6.47 5.83
N ILE A 348 -6.09 -6.38 7.09
CA ILE A 348 -6.23 -5.16 7.90
C ILE A 348 -5.37 -4.05 7.31
N PHE A 349 -4.13 -4.36 6.92
CA PHE A 349 -3.24 -3.39 6.29
C PHE A 349 -3.82 -2.86 4.97
N VAL A 350 -4.30 -3.76 4.10
CA VAL A 350 -4.93 -3.37 2.83
C VAL A 350 -6.15 -2.48 3.08
N LEU A 351 -7.00 -2.82 4.05
CA LEU A 351 -8.18 -2.01 4.38
C LEU A 351 -7.82 -0.60 4.86
N GLU A 352 -6.84 -0.46 5.75
CA GLU A 352 -6.39 0.85 6.25
C GLU A 352 -5.65 1.67 5.17
N TRP A 353 -4.93 1.00 4.26
CA TRP A 353 -4.39 1.61 3.05
C TRP A 353 -5.47 2.23 2.18
N GLY A 354 -6.55 1.48 1.92
CA GLY A 354 -7.69 1.96 1.14
C GLY A 354 -8.43 3.14 1.79
N GLN A 355 -8.62 3.10 3.11
CA GLN A 355 -9.24 4.21 3.85
C GLN A 355 -8.40 5.50 3.77
N MET A 356 -7.08 5.39 3.94
CA MET A 356 -6.17 6.53 3.88
C MET A 356 -6.15 7.16 2.48
N ILE A 357 -6.12 6.36 1.42
CA ILE A 357 -6.23 6.85 0.04
C ILE A 357 -7.58 7.51 -0.19
N SER A 358 -8.67 6.84 0.20
CA SER A 358 -10.04 7.37 0.04
C SER A 358 -10.19 8.74 0.70
N ASN A 359 -9.63 8.93 1.89
CA ASN A 359 -9.64 10.20 2.60
C ASN A 359 -8.84 11.28 1.86
N LYS A 360 -7.67 10.95 1.31
CA LYS A 360 -6.87 11.90 0.51
C LYS A 360 -7.59 12.29 -0.80
N VAL A 361 -8.19 11.33 -1.50
CA VAL A 361 -8.96 11.58 -2.74
C VAL A 361 -10.17 12.48 -2.46
N LEU A 362 -10.93 12.21 -1.40
CA LEU A 362 -12.10 13.03 -1.03
C LEU A 362 -11.69 14.47 -0.68
N LYS A 363 -10.59 14.66 0.07
CA LYS A 363 -10.06 15.99 0.38
C LYS A 363 -9.72 16.79 -0.89
N ILE A 364 -9.10 16.16 -1.88
CA ILE A 364 -8.79 16.79 -3.18
C ILE A 364 -10.08 17.21 -3.89
N ILE A 365 -11.07 16.32 -3.96
CA ILE A 365 -12.37 16.59 -4.60
C ILE A 365 -13.08 17.76 -3.91
N ASP A 366 -13.16 17.76 -2.59
CA ASP A 366 -13.90 18.77 -1.83
C ASP A 366 -13.19 20.14 -1.87
N SER A 367 -11.86 20.16 -1.87
CA SER A 367 -11.08 21.39 -2.06
C SER A 367 -11.33 22.01 -3.44
N ASN A 368 -11.39 21.20 -4.49
CA ASN A 368 -11.67 21.66 -5.85
C ASN A 368 -13.16 22.01 -6.10
N LYS A 369 -14.09 21.55 -5.26
CA LYS A 369 -15.49 22.02 -5.31
C LYS A 369 -15.64 23.44 -4.78
N THR A 370 -14.83 23.81 -3.79
CA THR A 370 -14.90 25.13 -3.11
C THR A 370 -14.07 26.18 -3.83
N GLN A 371 -12.91 25.80 -4.36
CA GLN A 371 -12.04 26.67 -5.18
C GLN A 371 -12.39 26.54 -6.67
N LEU A 372 -11.96 27.48 -7.52
CA LEU A 372 -12.13 27.36 -8.98
C LEU A 372 -11.38 26.10 -9.47
N PRO A 373 -12.10 25.04 -9.93
CA PRO A 373 -11.47 23.77 -10.27
C PRO A 373 -10.67 23.93 -11.56
N LYS A 374 -9.37 24.16 -11.42
CA LYS A 374 -8.43 24.25 -12.54
C LYS A 374 -7.55 23.01 -12.68
N PHE A 375 -7.27 22.30 -11.58
CA PHE A 375 -6.21 21.28 -11.53
C PHE A 375 -6.65 19.91 -10.99
N LEU A 376 -7.96 19.69 -10.76
CA LEU A 376 -8.47 18.44 -10.17
C LEU A 376 -7.91 17.16 -10.82
N VAL A 377 -7.93 17.08 -12.16
CA VAL A 377 -7.48 15.87 -12.88
C VAL A 377 -5.99 15.63 -12.66
N HIS A 378 -5.17 16.68 -12.68
CA HIS A 378 -3.74 16.57 -12.40
C HIS A 378 -3.47 16.09 -10.98
N GLU A 379 -4.06 16.73 -9.98
CA GLU A 379 -3.87 16.36 -8.57
C GLU A 379 -4.28 14.90 -8.29
N LEU A 380 -5.36 14.43 -8.92
CA LEU A 380 -5.82 13.04 -8.78
C LEU A 380 -4.87 12.05 -9.46
N VAL A 381 -4.33 12.39 -10.63
CA VAL A 381 -3.37 11.53 -11.35
C VAL A 381 -2.02 11.51 -10.63
N ASP A 382 -1.53 12.64 -10.14
CA ASP A 382 -0.30 12.73 -9.34
C ASP A 382 -0.43 11.90 -8.06
N LEU A 383 -1.59 11.94 -7.41
CA LEU A 383 -1.86 11.11 -6.25
C LEU A 383 -1.86 9.61 -6.62
N PHE A 384 -2.53 9.25 -7.72
CA PHE A 384 -2.59 7.86 -8.19
C PHE A 384 -1.20 7.32 -8.53
N THR A 385 -0.40 8.10 -9.28
CA THR A 385 0.97 7.73 -9.67
C THR A 385 1.91 7.64 -8.46
N LYS A 386 1.84 8.58 -7.50
CA LYS A 386 2.58 8.51 -6.23
C LYS A 386 2.31 7.20 -5.50
N PHE A 387 1.04 6.86 -5.28
CA PHE A 387 0.69 5.63 -4.56
C PHE A 387 0.98 4.36 -5.35
N ASN A 388 0.81 4.36 -6.67
CA ASN A 388 1.17 3.22 -7.51
C ASN A 388 2.69 2.96 -7.48
N GLY A 389 3.50 4.02 -7.48
CA GLY A 389 4.96 3.92 -7.28
C GLY A 389 5.32 3.31 -5.93
N ILE A 390 4.65 3.75 -4.85
CA ILE A 390 4.87 3.18 -3.50
C ILE A 390 4.49 1.70 -3.44
N VAL A 391 3.41 1.27 -4.11
CA VAL A 391 3.05 -0.16 -4.19
C VAL A 391 4.16 -0.95 -4.88
N GLY A 392 4.71 -0.44 -5.98
CA GLY A 392 5.83 -1.07 -6.69
C GLY A 392 7.11 -1.15 -5.86
N GLU A 393 7.55 -0.03 -5.27
CA GLU A 393 8.86 0.08 -4.61
C GLU A 393 8.88 -0.41 -3.15
N CYS A 394 7.79 -0.20 -2.40
CA CYS A 394 7.73 -0.47 -0.96
C CYS A 394 6.89 -1.69 -0.59
N LEU A 395 5.94 -2.10 -1.43
CA LEU A 395 5.01 -3.20 -1.17
C LEU A 395 5.20 -4.36 -2.16
N ASN A 396 6.37 -4.43 -2.81
CA ASN A 396 6.77 -5.49 -3.76
C ASN A 396 5.77 -5.73 -4.91
N GLY A 397 5.01 -4.71 -5.34
CA GLY A 397 4.02 -4.85 -6.41
C GLY A 397 2.85 -5.77 -6.03
N ASN A 398 2.47 -5.81 -4.74
CA ASN A 398 1.42 -6.70 -4.28
C ASN A 398 0.04 -6.33 -4.88
N GLU A 399 -0.53 -7.28 -5.63
CA GLU A 399 -1.80 -7.11 -6.35
C GLU A 399 -2.96 -6.65 -5.47
N LYS A 400 -3.00 -7.04 -4.19
CA LYS A 400 -4.07 -6.63 -3.26
C LYS A 400 -4.04 -5.12 -3.00
N PHE A 401 -2.85 -4.53 -2.86
CA PHE A 401 -2.70 -3.09 -2.65
C PHE A 401 -2.95 -2.30 -3.94
N GLU A 402 -2.55 -2.82 -5.10
CA GLU A 402 -2.91 -2.22 -6.39
C GLU A 402 -4.42 -2.23 -6.63
N PHE A 403 -5.07 -3.37 -6.35
CA PHE A 403 -6.52 -3.49 -6.44
C PHE A 403 -7.20 -2.51 -5.50
N GLU A 404 -6.75 -2.41 -4.25
CA GLU A 404 -7.35 -1.52 -3.26
C GLU A 404 -7.12 -0.04 -3.58
N LEU A 405 -5.97 0.31 -4.18
CA LEU A 405 -5.73 1.66 -4.73
C LEU A 405 -6.78 2.01 -5.78
N ARG A 406 -7.00 1.13 -6.77
CA ARG A 406 -8.02 1.33 -7.81
C ARG A 406 -9.42 1.37 -7.21
N SER A 407 -9.74 0.45 -6.30
CA SER A 407 -11.02 0.36 -5.58
C SER A 407 -11.32 1.64 -4.81
N SER A 408 -10.34 2.21 -4.10
CA SER A 408 -10.48 3.44 -3.32
C SER A 408 -10.83 4.65 -4.19
N PHE A 409 -10.14 4.82 -5.33
CA PHE A 409 -10.48 5.86 -6.29
C PHE A 409 -11.88 5.67 -6.86
N THR A 410 -12.21 4.44 -7.27
CA THR A 410 -13.53 4.09 -7.79
C THR A 410 -14.63 4.39 -6.76
N ASN A 411 -14.48 3.96 -5.51
CA ASN A 411 -15.45 4.21 -4.46
C ASN A 411 -15.61 5.70 -4.15
N ALA A 412 -14.51 6.47 -4.16
CA ALA A 412 -14.56 7.91 -3.92
C ALA A 412 -15.24 8.69 -5.06
N PHE A 413 -14.98 8.32 -6.32
CA PHE A 413 -15.55 8.97 -7.50
C PHE A 413 -17.03 8.66 -7.68
N ASN A 414 -17.45 7.43 -7.39
CA ASN A 414 -18.80 6.97 -7.69
C ASN A 414 -19.84 7.29 -6.60
N LYS A 415 -19.45 8.00 -5.52
CA LYS A 415 -20.43 8.63 -4.62
C LYS A 415 -21.22 9.70 -5.40
N ARG A 416 -22.56 9.64 -5.36
CA ARG A 416 -23.48 10.54 -6.09
C ARG A 416 -23.04 12.02 -6.18
N PRO A 417 -22.70 12.72 -5.07
CA PRO A 417 -22.32 14.13 -5.14
C PRO A 417 -20.98 14.39 -5.85
N ASN A 418 -20.12 13.37 -5.95
CA ASN A 418 -18.79 13.47 -6.55
C ASN A 418 -18.82 13.07 -8.02
N ASN A 419 -19.61 12.06 -8.37
CA ASN A 419 -19.58 11.42 -9.68
C ASN A 419 -19.82 12.42 -10.82
N ASN A 420 -20.92 13.18 -10.77
CA ASN A 420 -21.23 14.18 -11.79
C ASN A 420 -20.17 15.27 -11.86
N PHE A 421 -19.59 15.67 -10.72
CA PHE A 421 -18.54 16.68 -10.67
C PHE A 421 -17.25 16.19 -11.34
N VAL A 422 -16.77 15.00 -10.99
CA VAL A 422 -15.55 14.40 -11.58
C VAL A 422 -15.72 14.20 -13.08
N ILE A 423 -16.88 13.70 -13.53
CA ILE A 423 -17.20 13.53 -14.96
C ILE A 423 -17.11 14.87 -15.70
N LEU A 424 -17.74 15.92 -15.18
CA LEU A 424 -17.72 17.23 -15.82
C LEU A 424 -16.33 17.86 -15.83
N GLN A 425 -15.52 17.65 -14.79
CA GLN A 425 -14.14 18.14 -14.77
C GLN A 425 -13.25 17.39 -15.74
N LEU A 426 -13.42 16.07 -15.87
CA LEU A 426 -12.70 15.26 -16.85
C LEU A 426 -13.06 15.69 -18.30
N ALA A 427 -14.35 15.92 -18.58
CA ALA A 427 -14.78 16.39 -19.90
C ALA A 427 -14.21 17.78 -20.23
N LYS A 428 -14.24 18.71 -19.26
CA LYS A 428 -13.61 20.05 -19.40
C LYS A 428 -12.10 19.98 -19.57
N TYR A 429 -11.43 19.07 -18.87
CA TYR A 429 -10.00 18.84 -19.03
C TYR A 429 -9.66 18.45 -20.47
N CYS A 430 -10.45 17.54 -21.05
CA CYS A 430 -10.31 17.17 -22.46
C CYS A 430 -10.59 18.36 -23.40
N ASP A 431 -11.67 19.10 -23.17
CA ASP A 431 -12.06 20.23 -23.99
C ASP A 431 -11.02 21.38 -23.98
N ASN A 432 -10.45 21.66 -22.81
CA ASN A 432 -9.41 22.67 -22.66
C ASN A 432 -8.12 22.30 -23.40
N TYR A 433 -7.70 21.03 -23.34
CA TYR A 433 -6.51 20.55 -24.04
C TYR A 433 -6.63 20.79 -25.56
N PHE A 434 -7.72 20.33 -26.18
CA PHE A 434 -7.91 20.50 -27.63
C PHE A 434 -8.12 21.97 -28.04
N LYS A 435 -8.73 22.80 -27.18
CA LYS A 435 -8.89 24.25 -27.43
C LYS A 435 -7.58 25.04 -27.31
N ALA A 436 -6.70 24.68 -26.38
CA ALA A 436 -5.41 25.34 -26.20
C ALA A 436 -4.51 25.11 -27.42
N SER A 437 -4.42 23.86 -27.87
CA SER A 437 -3.64 23.50 -29.05
C SER A 437 -4.12 24.20 -30.33
N SER A 438 -5.44 24.41 -30.51
CA SER A 438 -5.99 25.20 -31.62
C SER A 438 -5.55 26.67 -31.63
N LYS A 439 -5.15 27.24 -30.48
CA LYS A 439 -4.73 28.65 -30.35
C LYS A 439 -3.22 28.88 -30.53
N LYS A 440 -2.44 27.85 -30.91
CA LYS A 440 -0.95 27.90 -30.91
C LYS A 440 -0.35 28.28 -29.54
N THR A 441 -1.13 28.24 -28.47
CA THR A 441 -0.61 28.25 -27.11
C THR A 441 -0.28 26.79 -26.83
N SER A 442 1.01 26.43 -26.86
CA SER A 442 1.45 25.07 -26.54
C SER A 442 0.80 24.65 -25.24
N SER A 443 0.02 23.56 -25.25
CA SER A 443 -0.30 22.88 -24.01
C SER A 443 1.02 22.40 -23.41
N ASP A 444 1.26 22.67 -22.13
CA ASP A 444 2.54 22.32 -21.47
C ASP A 444 2.79 20.80 -21.42
N ILE A 445 1.76 19.98 -21.71
CA ILE A 445 1.78 18.52 -21.58
C ILE A 445 1.70 17.85 -22.97
N PRO A 446 2.55 16.84 -23.26
CA PRO A 446 2.46 16.02 -24.47
C PRO A 446 1.16 15.20 -24.57
N PHE A 447 0.72 14.89 -25.79
CA PHE A 447 -0.53 14.16 -26.02
C PHE A 447 -0.59 12.79 -25.33
N GLU A 448 0.49 12.01 -25.36
CA GLU A 448 0.50 10.66 -24.74
C GLU A 448 0.35 10.72 -23.22
N GLU A 449 0.96 11.73 -22.57
CA GLU A 449 0.81 11.96 -21.14
C GLU A 449 -0.62 12.42 -20.82
N PHE A 450 -1.15 13.39 -21.58
CA PHE A 450 -2.54 13.84 -21.45
C PHE A 450 -3.53 12.66 -21.60
N LYS A 451 -3.34 11.83 -22.62
CA LYS A 451 -4.15 10.63 -22.88
C LYS A 451 -4.08 9.66 -21.71
N SER A 452 -2.88 9.36 -21.21
CA SER A 452 -2.70 8.50 -20.03
C SER A 452 -3.47 9.04 -18.83
N ASN A 453 -3.36 10.34 -18.54
CA ASN A 453 -4.04 10.99 -17.43
C ASN A 453 -5.57 10.86 -17.53
N VAL A 454 -6.14 11.06 -18.72
CA VAL A 454 -7.57 10.87 -18.96
C VAL A 454 -7.97 9.42 -18.71
N LEU A 455 -7.22 8.45 -19.23
CA LEU A 455 -7.54 7.02 -19.11
C LEU A 455 -7.43 6.51 -17.67
N VAL A 456 -6.49 7.01 -16.86
CA VAL A 456 -6.37 6.66 -15.43
C VAL A 456 -7.66 7.03 -14.69
N ILE A 457 -8.14 8.27 -14.83
CA ILE A 457 -9.36 8.72 -14.16
C ILE A 457 -10.59 8.03 -14.75
N PHE A 458 -10.66 7.89 -16.08
CA PHE A 458 -11.79 7.26 -16.76
C PHE A 458 -12.00 5.80 -16.33
N LYS A 459 -10.93 5.03 -16.11
CA LYS A 459 -11.02 3.65 -15.60
C LYS A 459 -11.63 3.56 -14.20
N CYS A 460 -11.46 4.58 -13.36
CA CYS A 460 -12.04 4.65 -12.01
C CYS A 460 -13.52 5.10 -12.00
N ILE A 461 -14.08 5.51 -13.14
CA ILE A 461 -15.50 5.85 -13.26
C ILE A 461 -16.29 4.58 -13.57
N ASN A 462 -17.32 4.28 -12.77
CA ASN A 462 -18.20 3.15 -13.01
C ASN A 462 -19.13 3.45 -14.19
N ASN A 463 -19.84 4.59 -14.13
CA ASN A 463 -20.77 4.99 -15.19
C ASN A 463 -20.05 5.68 -16.35
N LYS A 464 -19.37 4.89 -17.17
CA LYS A 464 -18.60 5.42 -18.33
C LYS A 464 -19.50 6.14 -19.34
N GLN A 465 -20.77 5.74 -19.44
CA GLN A 465 -21.76 6.34 -20.35
C GLN A 465 -22.07 7.80 -20.01
N ASP A 466 -22.11 8.13 -18.73
CA ASP A 466 -22.42 9.48 -18.28
C ASP A 466 -21.32 10.47 -18.66
N PHE A 467 -20.08 10.00 -18.82
CA PHE A 467 -18.98 10.80 -19.34
C PHE A 467 -19.11 11.06 -20.84
N LEU A 468 -19.65 10.11 -21.61
CA LEU A 468 -19.80 10.28 -23.06
C LEU A 468 -20.76 11.43 -23.41
N ILE A 469 -21.75 11.73 -22.58
CA ILE A 469 -22.72 12.82 -22.81
C ILE A 469 -22.02 14.20 -22.91
N PRO A 470 -21.33 14.72 -21.87
CA PRO A 470 -20.61 15.97 -21.97
C PRO A 470 -19.46 15.91 -22.98
N TYR A 471 -18.74 14.78 -23.05
CA TYR A 471 -17.63 14.63 -23.99
C TYR A 471 -18.08 14.76 -25.44
N LYS A 472 -19.15 14.05 -25.84
CA LYS A 472 -19.76 14.09 -27.18
C LYS A 472 -20.25 15.49 -27.54
N LYS A 473 -20.85 16.20 -26.57
CA LYS A 473 -21.34 17.58 -26.74
C LYS A 473 -20.23 18.59 -26.99
N ASP A 474 -19.08 18.43 -26.34
CA ASP A 474 -17.93 19.31 -26.55
C ASP A 474 -17.15 18.92 -27.81
N LEU A 475 -17.01 17.62 -28.08
CA LEU A 475 -16.44 17.08 -29.32
C LEU A 475 -17.20 17.57 -30.55
N SER A 476 -18.53 17.47 -30.56
CA SER A 476 -19.34 17.90 -31.71
C SER A 476 -19.13 19.37 -32.05
N ARG A 477 -19.03 20.24 -31.03
CA ARG A 477 -18.73 21.66 -31.24
C ARG A 477 -17.31 21.87 -31.78
N ARG A 478 -16.32 21.10 -31.32
CA ARG A 478 -14.95 21.21 -31.81
C ARG A 478 -14.86 20.75 -33.27
N LEU A 479 -15.44 19.61 -33.62
CA LEU A 479 -15.48 19.12 -35.00
C LEU A 479 -16.14 20.11 -35.97
N LEU A 480 -17.23 20.76 -35.56
CA LEU A 480 -17.99 21.66 -36.45
C LEU A 480 -17.46 23.10 -36.48
N LEU A 481 -16.87 23.61 -35.39
CA LEU A 481 -16.54 25.04 -35.24
C LEU A 481 -15.04 25.33 -35.03
N ALA A 482 -14.22 24.34 -34.70
CA ALA A 482 -12.78 24.51 -34.56
C ALA A 482 -12.07 24.16 -35.87
N ARG A 483 -10.99 24.89 -36.18
CA ARG A 483 -10.17 24.61 -37.36
C ARG A 483 -9.22 23.47 -37.01
N ASN A 484 -9.39 22.33 -37.69
CA ASN A 484 -8.86 21.00 -37.34
C ASN A 484 -7.32 20.86 -37.41
N SER A 485 -6.58 21.29 -36.39
CA SER A 485 -5.16 20.91 -36.26
C SER A 485 -4.94 19.58 -35.52
N ASN A 486 -5.93 19.06 -34.80
CA ASN A 486 -5.76 17.93 -33.86
C ASN A 486 -6.71 16.75 -34.10
N PHE A 487 -7.27 16.62 -35.31
CA PHE A 487 -8.27 15.60 -35.62
C PHE A 487 -7.78 14.19 -35.29
N ASP A 488 -6.55 13.86 -35.65
CA ASP A 488 -5.97 12.52 -35.43
C ASP A 488 -5.82 12.19 -33.94
N GLN A 489 -5.33 13.15 -33.14
CA GLN A 489 -5.21 13.01 -31.68
C GLN A 489 -6.58 12.84 -31.01
N GLU A 490 -7.58 13.59 -31.47
CA GLU A 490 -8.92 13.56 -30.92
C GLU A 490 -9.63 12.24 -31.25
N LYS A 491 -9.43 11.72 -32.47
CA LYS A 491 -9.87 10.38 -32.87
C LYS A 491 -9.17 9.29 -32.05
N GLN A 492 -7.84 9.36 -31.89
CA GLN A 492 -7.08 8.39 -31.11
C GLN A 492 -7.52 8.34 -29.63
N LEU A 493 -7.87 9.48 -29.04
CA LEU A 493 -8.44 9.52 -27.68
C LEU A 493 -9.83 8.87 -27.64
N ALA A 494 -10.69 9.20 -28.61
CA ALA A 494 -12.03 8.61 -28.71
C ALA A 494 -11.96 7.09 -28.85
N ASP A 495 -11.13 6.57 -29.75
CA ASP A 495 -10.93 5.13 -29.95
C ASP A 495 -10.50 4.44 -28.63
N SER A 496 -9.58 5.06 -27.88
CA SER A 496 -9.12 4.51 -26.59
C SER A 496 -10.20 4.54 -25.49
N ILE A 497 -11.10 5.52 -25.52
CA ILE A 497 -12.27 5.56 -24.63
C ILE A 497 -13.26 4.45 -25.03
N MET A 498 -13.49 4.27 -26.33
CA MET A 498 -14.41 3.25 -26.87
C MET A 498 -13.93 1.83 -26.57
N ASP A 499 -12.63 1.56 -26.67
CA ASP A 499 -12.03 0.27 -26.29
C ASP A 499 -12.33 -0.11 -24.83
N LEU A 500 -12.37 0.88 -23.93
CA LEU A 500 -12.66 0.68 -22.50
C LEU A 500 -14.17 0.59 -22.18
N VAL A 501 -15.04 1.11 -23.05
CA VAL A 501 -16.50 1.02 -22.92
C VAL A 501 -17.03 -0.29 -23.54
N GLY A 502 -16.39 -0.76 -24.61
CA GLY A 502 -16.76 -1.97 -25.35
C GLY A 502 -17.71 -1.72 -26.53
N ALA A 503 -17.87 -2.75 -27.37
CA ALA A 503 -18.51 -2.64 -28.70
C ALA A 503 -20.01 -2.31 -28.71
N PHE A 504 -20.71 -2.40 -27.58
CA PHE A 504 -22.17 -2.25 -27.51
C PHE A 504 -22.67 -0.81 -27.73
N ASP A 505 -21.79 0.20 -27.65
CA ASP A 505 -22.13 1.63 -27.85
C ASP A 505 -21.27 2.34 -28.92
N SER A 506 -20.59 1.57 -29.78
CA SER A 506 -19.77 2.05 -30.91
C SER A 506 -20.45 3.07 -31.84
N ASN A 507 -21.77 3.12 -31.85
CA ASN A 507 -22.53 3.95 -32.80
C ASN A 507 -22.51 5.45 -32.50
N GLY A 508 -22.07 5.88 -31.31
CA GLY A 508 -22.19 7.28 -30.87
C GLY A 508 -21.07 8.20 -31.36
N LEU A 509 -19.82 7.92 -31.00
CA LEU A 509 -18.66 8.78 -31.29
C LEU A 509 -18.08 8.52 -32.68
N ASP A 510 -17.92 7.25 -33.06
CA ASP A 510 -17.37 6.85 -34.37
C ASP A 510 -18.22 7.39 -35.51
N ALA A 511 -19.53 7.46 -35.31
CA ALA A 511 -20.43 8.04 -36.29
C ALA A 511 -20.25 9.55 -36.45
N LEU A 512 -19.89 10.30 -35.40
CA LEU A 512 -19.57 11.73 -35.55
C LEU A 512 -18.35 11.92 -36.44
N PHE A 513 -17.29 11.13 -36.21
CA PHE A 513 -16.09 11.16 -37.03
C PHE A 513 -16.37 10.68 -38.46
N THR A 514 -17.17 9.62 -38.63
CA THR A 514 -17.54 9.08 -39.94
C THR A 514 -18.36 10.09 -40.74
N ASP A 515 -19.39 10.70 -40.13
CA ASP A 515 -20.21 11.74 -40.78
C ASP A 515 -19.35 12.96 -41.16
N PHE A 516 -18.41 13.34 -40.30
CA PHE A 516 -17.50 14.46 -40.56
C PHE A 516 -16.54 14.18 -41.72
N ILE A 517 -15.89 13.00 -41.73
CA ILE A 517 -14.99 12.57 -42.80
C ILE A 517 -15.76 12.44 -44.11
N THR A 518 -16.91 11.76 -44.10
CA THR A 518 -17.75 11.56 -45.28
C THR A 518 -18.21 12.89 -45.86
N SER A 519 -18.59 13.84 -45.01
CA SER A 519 -19.00 15.17 -45.48
C SER A 519 -17.85 15.92 -46.17
N ARG A 520 -16.67 15.90 -45.56
CA ARG A 520 -15.50 16.59 -46.11
C ARG A 520 -15.02 15.96 -47.41
N ASP A 521 -14.97 14.63 -47.46
CA ASP A 521 -14.33 13.91 -48.56
C ASP A 521 -15.30 13.67 -49.75
N SER A 522 -16.59 13.45 -49.46
CA SER A 522 -17.58 13.11 -50.50
C SER A 522 -18.49 14.26 -50.91
N TYR A 523 -18.73 15.25 -50.03
CA TYR A 523 -19.74 16.29 -50.28
C TYR A 523 -19.17 17.67 -50.62
N SER A 524 -17.89 17.92 -50.34
CA SER A 524 -17.21 19.19 -50.64
C SER A 524 -17.19 19.54 -52.12
N SER A 525 -17.12 18.55 -53.01
CA SER A 525 -17.06 18.74 -54.46
C SER A 525 -18.40 18.64 -55.20
N ILE A 526 -19.53 18.49 -54.50
CA ILE A 526 -20.85 18.38 -55.15
C ILE A 526 -21.25 19.69 -55.84
N LEU A 527 -20.90 20.80 -55.21
CA LEU A 527 -21.29 22.13 -55.66
C LEU A 527 -20.06 23.01 -55.86
N GLU A 528 -19.54 22.99 -57.08
CA GLU A 528 -18.58 23.98 -57.54
C GLU A 528 -19.36 25.25 -57.93
N SER A 529 -19.09 26.35 -57.22
CA SER A 529 -19.62 27.68 -57.51
C SER A 529 -18.44 28.63 -57.65
N ASP A 530 -18.38 29.36 -58.76
CA ASP A 530 -17.31 30.33 -59.01
C ASP A 530 -17.40 31.57 -58.10
N VAL A 531 -18.55 31.77 -57.42
CA VAL A 531 -18.85 32.99 -56.66
C VAL A 531 -18.62 32.82 -55.16
N ILE A 532 -18.95 31.65 -54.60
CA ILE A 532 -18.87 31.38 -53.15
C ILE A 532 -18.32 29.98 -52.92
N GLU A 533 -17.21 29.89 -52.18
CA GLU A 533 -16.68 28.62 -51.69
C GLU A 533 -17.66 28.00 -50.68
N PHE A 534 -18.20 26.83 -50.99
CA PHE A 534 -19.21 26.15 -50.19
C PHE A 534 -18.69 24.81 -49.66
N ASN A 535 -18.60 24.69 -48.33
CA ASN A 535 -18.11 23.50 -47.65
C ASN A 535 -19.24 22.87 -46.80
N PRO A 536 -20.05 21.95 -47.37
CA PRO A 536 -21.19 21.35 -46.69
C PRO A 536 -20.77 20.30 -45.66
N LEU A 537 -21.44 20.32 -44.51
CA LEU A 537 -21.36 19.26 -43.49
C LEU A 537 -22.75 18.64 -43.32
N VAL A 538 -22.91 17.39 -43.75
CA VAL A 538 -24.18 16.65 -43.67
C VAL A 538 -24.11 15.66 -42.51
N LEU A 539 -24.95 15.88 -41.52
CA LEU A 539 -24.88 15.19 -40.22
C LEU A 539 -26.18 14.42 -39.96
N ASP A 540 -26.08 13.19 -39.45
CA ASP A 540 -27.26 12.43 -39.06
C ASP A 540 -27.83 12.95 -37.73
N LYS A 541 -29.01 13.58 -37.78
CA LYS A 541 -29.67 14.16 -36.61
C LYS A 541 -29.84 13.18 -35.44
N SER A 542 -29.99 11.88 -35.70
CA SER A 542 -30.16 10.88 -34.65
C SER A 542 -28.87 10.61 -33.85
N LYS A 543 -27.71 10.92 -34.44
CA LYS A 543 -26.40 10.60 -33.87
C LYS A 543 -25.71 11.80 -33.25
N TRP A 544 -26.06 13.02 -33.67
CA TRP A 544 -25.45 14.24 -33.15
C TRP A 544 -26.22 14.79 -31.93
N PRO A 545 -25.56 15.48 -30.98
CA PRO A 545 -26.25 16.12 -29.86
C PRO A 545 -27.30 17.13 -30.36
N ASP A 546 -28.44 17.21 -29.67
CA ASP A 546 -29.49 18.16 -30.02
C ASP A 546 -28.97 19.60 -29.98
N ILE A 547 -29.13 20.29 -31.11
CA ILE A 547 -28.82 21.70 -31.25
C ILE A 547 -30.11 22.49 -31.03
N PRO A 548 -30.15 23.42 -30.07
CA PRO A 548 -31.33 24.24 -29.83
C PRO A 548 -31.72 24.98 -31.12
N LYS A 549 -32.94 24.72 -31.60
CA LYS A 549 -33.51 25.43 -32.74
C LYS A 549 -33.90 26.84 -32.33
N LEU A 550 -33.81 27.77 -33.28
CA LEU A 550 -34.44 29.07 -33.11
C LEU A 550 -35.96 28.91 -33.21
N GLU A 551 -36.70 29.68 -32.41
CA GLU A 551 -38.17 29.72 -32.44
C GLU A 551 -38.70 30.31 -33.77
N THR A 552 -37.88 31.08 -34.48
CA THR A 552 -38.22 31.75 -35.74
C THR A 552 -37.15 31.51 -36.81
N GLU A 553 -37.59 31.31 -38.05
CA GLU A 553 -36.69 31.22 -39.21
C GLU A 553 -36.18 32.62 -39.58
N ALA A 554 -34.85 32.74 -39.62
CA ALA A 554 -34.20 33.98 -40.05
C ALA A 554 -34.35 34.16 -41.57
N ALA A 555 -34.56 35.40 -42.01
CA ALA A 555 -34.59 35.72 -43.43
C ALA A 555 -33.16 35.67 -44.00
N ILE A 556 -32.86 34.63 -44.78
CA ILE A 556 -31.57 34.42 -45.43
C ILE A 556 -31.56 35.16 -46.78
N PRO A 557 -30.48 35.90 -47.12
CA PRO A 557 -30.30 36.51 -48.44
C PRO A 557 -30.46 35.49 -49.59
N SER A 558 -31.08 35.93 -50.69
CA SER A 558 -31.41 35.07 -51.85
C SER A 558 -30.19 34.37 -52.47
N GLN A 559 -29.03 35.01 -52.45
CA GLN A 559 -27.77 34.42 -52.91
C GLN A 559 -27.40 33.18 -52.10
N LEU A 560 -27.50 33.25 -50.77
CA LEU A 560 -27.19 32.12 -49.89
C LEU A 560 -28.26 31.04 -49.97
N SER A 561 -29.54 31.41 -50.05
CA SER A 561 -30.62 30.42 -50.18
C SER A 561 -30.50 29.62 -51.48
N SER A 562 -30.15 30.27 -52.60
CA SER A 562 -29.96 29.59 -53.88
C SER A 562 -28.87 28.51 -53.84
N ILE A 563 -27.80 28.72 -53.07
CA ILE A 563 -26.72 27.75 -52.88
C ILE A 563 -27.22 26.56 -52.05
N LEU A 564 -27.94 26.83 -50.95
CA LEU A 564 -28.51 25.78 -50.10
C LEU A 564 -29.52 24.91 -50.87
N ASP A 565 -30.37 25.53 -51.69
CA ASP A 565 -31.35 24.82 -52.51
C ASP A 565 -30.67 24.00 -53.61
N SER A 566 -29.68 24.58 -54.30
CA SER A 566 -28.92 23.89 -55.35
C SER A 566 -28.16 22.69 -54.81
N PHE A 567 -27.54 22.83 -53.64
CA PHE A 567 -26.88 21.70 -52.98
C PHE A 567 -27.90 20.64 -52.55
N SER A 568 -29.06 21.06 -52.01
CA SER A 568 -30.10 20.13 -51.56
C SER A 568 -30.62 19.27 -52.71
N THR A 569 -30.87 19.84 -53.89
CA THR A 569 -31.29 19.09 -55.08
C THR A 569 -30.23 18.09 -55.50
N LYS A 570 -28.96 18.53 -55.66
CA LYS A 570 -27.86 17.63 -56.06
C LYS A 570 -27.62 16.52 -55.03
N TYR A 571 -27.73 16.82 -53.74
CA TYR A 571 -27.54 15.83 -52.67
C TYR A 571 -28.58 14.70 -52.75
N LEU A 572 -29.83 15.04 -53.02
CA LEU A 572 -30.92 14.08 -53.18
C LEU A 572 -30.76 13.22 -54.45
N GLU A 573 -30.12 13.75 -55.49
CA GLU A 573 -29.86 13.05 -56.76
C GLU A 573 -28.70 12.06 -56.69
N LEU A 574 -27.75 12.22 -55.76
CA LEU A 574 -26.54 11.38 -55.67
C LEU A 574 -26.83 9.90 -55.51
N ASN A 575 -27.79 9.54 -54.65
CA ASN A 575 -28.09 8.16 -54.29
C ASN A 575 -29.59 7.97 -54.06
N GLU A 576 -30.12 6.79 -54.43
CA GLU A 576 -31.51 6.40 -54.12
C GLU A 576 -31.84 6.49 -52.62
N ARG A 577 -30.84 6.25 -51.76
CA ARG A 577 -30.97 6.38 -50.31
C ARG A 577 -31.21 7.83 -49.87
N HIS A 578 -30.63 8.81 -50.57
CA HIS A 578 -30.73 10.22 -50.22
C HIS A 578 -32.09 10.81 -50.61
N LYS A 579 -32.75 10.28 -51.65
CA LYS A 579 -34.09 10.74 -52.10
C LYS A 579 -35.17 10.70 -51.01
N SER A 580 -35.04 9.80 -50.03
CA SER A 580 -35.98 9.69 -48.91
C SER A 580 -35.61 10.56 -47.70
N GLN A 581 -34.50 11.30 -47.77
CA GLN A 581 -34.01 12.16 -46.70
C GLN A 581 -34.46 13.60 -46.88
N LYS A 582 -34.57 14.34 -45.77
CA LYS A 582 -34.85 15.78 -45.76
C LYS A 582 -33.71 16.50 -45.05
N LEU A 583 -33.08 17.44 -45.75
CA LEU A 583 -32.05 18.31 -45.17
C LEU A 583 -32.70 19.42 -44.33
N ASP A 584 -32.10 19.70 -43.18
CA ASP A 584 -32.55 20.73 -42.24
C ASP A 584 -31.44 21.77 -42.03
N TRP A 585 -31.64 22.96 -42.61
CA TRP A 585 -30.68 24.07 -42.55
C TRP A 585 -30.90 25.02 -41.37
N SER A 586 -31.90 24.77 -40.53
CA SER A 586 -32.34 25.68 -39.45
C SER A 586 -31.33 25.88 -38.31
N ASN A 587 -30.22 25.14 -38.29
CA ASN A 587 -29.14 25.23 -37.30
C ASN A 587 -28.19 26.41 -37.58
N TYR A 588 -28.73 27.63 -37.67
CA TYR A 588 -28.00 28.82 -38.10
C TYR A 588 -26.73 29.13 -37.29
N SER A 589 -26.70 28.74 -36.01
CA SER A 589 -25.56 28.97 -35.11
C SER A 589 -24.30 28.15 -35.44
N LEU A 590 -24.41 27.12 -36.30
CA LEU A 590 -23.28 26.29 -36.71
C LEU A 590 -22.64 26.75 -38.03
N HIS A 591 -23.41 27.43 -38.87
CA HIS A 591 -22.93 27.93 -40.16
C HIS A 591 -21.88 29.03 -39.95
N GLN A 592 -20.65 28.80 -40.43
CA GLN A 592 -19.54 29.76 -40.40
C GLN A 592 -19.36 30.34 -41.80
N LEU A 593 -19.32 31.67 -41.91
CA LEU A 593 -19.10 32.38 -43.16
C LEU A 593 -17.85 33.26 -43.03
N THR A 594 -17.17 33.41 -44.16
CA THR A 594 -16.05 34.33 -44.33
C THR A 594 -16.48 35.40 -45.32
N ILE A 595 -16.58 36.65 -44.87
CA ILE A 595 -17.00 37.77 -45.70
C ILE A 595 -15.88 38.81 -45.80
N HIS A 596 -15.74 39.45 -46.94
CA HIS A 596 -14.80 40.55 -47.13
C HIS A 596 -15.51 41.86 -46.79
N GLY A 597 -15.02 42.58 -45.79
CA GLY A 597 -15.48 43.92 -45.42
C GLY A 597 -14.53 44.97 -46.00
N GLU A 598 -15.08 45.94 -46.72
CA GLU A 598 -14.33 47.07 -47.24
C GLU A 598 -14.35 48.23 -46.25
N PHE A 599 -13.16 48.62 -45.77
CA PHE A 599 -12.95 49.70 -44.81
C PHE A 599 -11.96 50.71 -45.38
N GLU A 600 -11.94 51.94 -44.86
CA GLU A 600 -11.06 53.02 -45.36
C GLU A 600 -9.57 52.65 -45.34
N LYS A 601 -9.14 51.80 -44.39
CA LYS A 601 -7.74 51.34 -44.27
C LYS A 601 -7.47 50.00 -44.97
N GLY A 602 -8.37 49.58 -45.85
CA GLY A 602 -8.25 48.38 -46.68
C GLY A 602 -9.23 47.28 -46.32
N VAL A 603 -9.27 46.27 -47.19
CA VAL A 603 -10.16 45.11 -47.06
C VAL A 603 -9.73 44.24 -45.88
N LYS A 604 -10.71 43.76 -45.12
CA LYS A 604 -10.53 42.80 -44.03
C LYS A 604 -11.41 41.57 -44.24
N GLU A 605 -10.89 40.41 -43.86
CA GLU A 605 -11.61 39.14 -43.95
C GLU A 605 -12.27 38.84 -42.59
N LEU A 606 -13.60 38.87 -42.54
CA LEU A 606 -14.39 38.69 -41.32
C LEU A 606 -14.96 37.27 -41.28
N SER A 607 -14.53 36.49 -40.29
CA SER A 607 -15.10 35.17 -40.01
C SER A 607 -16.20 35.30 -38.95
N VAL A 608 -17.44 35.06 -39.38
CA VAL A 608 -18.68 35.32 -38.62
C VAL A 608 -19.63 34.12 -38.71
N ASN A 609 -20.58 34.02 -37.80
CA ASN A 609 -21.70 33.11 -37.93
C ASN A 609 -22.70 33.62 -38.99
N LEU A 610 -23.50 32.74 -39.62
CA LEU A 610 -24.55 33.12 -40.58
C LEU A 610 -25.45 34.24 -40.07
N LEU A 611 -25.91 34.19 -38.83
CA LEU A 611 -26.81 35.22 -38.29
C LEU A 611 -26.12 36.59 -38.19
N GLN A 612 -24.83 36.62 -37.88
CA GLN A 612 -24.03 37.84 -37.92
C GLN A 612 -23.82 38.32 -39.37
N ALA A 613 -23.56 37.40 -40.31
CA ALA A 613 -23.39 37.72 -41.72
C ALA A 613 -24.66 38.33 -42.33
N VAL A 614 -25.84 37.76 -42.04
CA VAL A 614 -27.13 38.30 -42.50
C VAL A 614 -27.30 39.76 -42.07
N VAL A 615 -26.95 40.10 -40.82
CA VAL A 615 -27.01 41.48 -40.33
C VAL A 615 -26.01 42.39 -41.04
N ILE A 616 -24.77 41.93 -41.25
CA ILE A 616 -23.73 42.72 -41.93
C ILE A 616 -24.11 43.00 -43.39
N LEU A 617 -24.64 41.99 -44.10
CA LEU A 617 -25.03 42.10 -45.50
C LEU A 617 -26.15 43.11 -45.75
N LEU A 618 -27.01 43.40 -44.76
CA LEU A 618 -28.03 44.45 -44.88
C LEU A 618 -27.42 45.83 -45.16
N PHE A 619 -26.20 46.07 -44.67
CA PHE A 619 -25.52 47.36 -44.81
C PHE A 619 -24.96 47.59 -46.22
N ASN A 620 -25.01 46.60 -47.12
CA ASN A 620 -24.73 46.81 -48.54
C ASN A 620 -25.84 47.62 -49.24
N ASP A 621 -27.08 47.57 -48.73
CA ASP A 621 -28.21 48.33 -49.30
C ASP A 621 -28.31 49.75 -48.74
N ALA A 622 -27.86 49.97 -47.49
CA ALA A 622 -27.90 51.27 -46.82
C ALA A 622 -26.93 51.32 -45.63
N ASP A 623 -26.32 52.49 -45.39
CA ASP A 623 -25.29 52.68 -44.35
C ASP A 623 -25.83 52.67 -42.92
N SER A 624 -27.14 52.78 -42.71
CA SER A 624 -27.73 53.01 -41.39
C SER A 624 -29.13 52.41 -41.27
N TYR A 625 -29.39 51.73 -40.16
CA TYR A 625 -30.70 51.13 -39.86
C TYR A 625 -31.12 51.32 -38.40
N LEU A 626 -32.42 51.47 -38.19
CA LEU A 626 -33.04 51.38 -36.86
C LEU A 626 -33.09 49.92 -36.39
N PHE A 627 -33.01 49.67 -35.07
CA PHE A 627 -33.20 48.34 -34.50
C PHE A 627 -34.48 47.64 -35.00
N LYS A 628 -35.59 48.37 -35.10
CA LYS A 628 -36.88 47.85 -35.60
C LYS A 628 -36.81 47.43 -37.08
N GLN A 629 -36.07 48.16 -37.90
CA GLN A 629 -35.90 47.84 -39.32
C GLN A 629 -35.04 46.60 -39.51
N ILE A 630 -33.93 46.48 -38.76
CA ILE A 630 -33.09 45.27 -38.77
C ILE A 630 -33.92 44.06 -38.35
N ARG A 631 -34.74 44.19 -37.30
CA ARG A 631 -35.62 43.10 -36.85
C ARG A 631 -36.63 42.68 -37.93
N GLN A 632 -37.27 43.63 -38.60
CA GLN A 632 -38.22 43.34 -39.67
C GLN A 632 -37.55 42.67 -40.87
N LYS A 633 -36.37 43.17 -41.30
CA LYS A 633 -35.63 42.61 -42.43
C LYS A 633 -35.03 41.23 -42.16
N THR A 634 -34.58 40.96 -40.93
CA THR A 634 -33.94 39.69 -40.55
C THR A 634 -34.89 38.64 -39.99
N ASN A 635 -36.09 39.05 -39.55
CA ASN A 635 -37.07 38.21 -38.85
C ASN A 635 -36.53 37.52 -37.57
N MET A 636 -35.55 38.13 -36.90
CA MET A 636 -34.94 37.56 -35.69
C MET A 636 -35.66 37.97 -34.40
N GLU A 637 -35.64 37.10 -33.38
CA GLU A 637 -36.13 37.44 -32.03
C GLU A 637 -35.30 38.57 -31.40
N THR A 638 -35.95 39.46 -30.63
CA THR A 638 -35.32 40.62 -30.00
C THR A 638 -34.09 40.26 -29.16
N LYS A 639 -34.14 39.18 -28.38
CA LYS A 639 -33.02 38.75 -27.52
C LYS A 639 -31.81 38.32 -28.34
N LEU A 640 -32.05 37.47 -29.34
CA LEU A 640 -31.01 36.98 -30.25
C LEU A 640 -30.40 38.14 -31.05
N LEU A 641 -31.23 39.02 -31.61
CA LEU A 641 -30.76 40.16 -32.39
C LEU A 641 -29.90 41.11 -31.56
N THR A 642 -30.32 41.40 -30.32
CA THR A 642 -29.53 42.23 -29.39
C THR A 642 -28.15 41.63 -29.14
N ARG A 643 -28.09 40.30 -28.95
CA ARG A 643 -26.83 39.57 -28.76
C ARG A 643 -25.92 39.64 -30.00
N ILE A 644 -26.49 39.49 -31.19
CA ILE A 644 -25.76 39.60 -32.47
C ILE A 644 -25.21 41.01 -32.63
N LEU A 645 -26.05 42.04 -32.46
CA LEU A 645 -25.63 43.44 -32.57
C LEU A 645 -24.57 43.81 -31.53
N THR A 646 -24.68 43.28 -30.31
CA THR A 646 -23.64 43.47 -29.27
C THR A 646 -22.29 42.91 -29.72
N SER A 647 -22.27 41.75 -30.39
CA SER A 647 -21.03 41.16 -30.92
C SER A 647 -20.36 42.00 -32.01
N LEU A 648 -21.15 42.79 -32.75
CA LEU A 648 -20.69 43.66 -33.85
C LEU A 648 -20.40 45.10 -33.41
N THR A 649 -20.75 45.46 -32.18
CA THR A 649 -20.57 46.81 -31.59
C THR A 649 -19.58 46.81 -30.41
N THR A 650 -18.99 45.66 -30.09
CA THR A 650 -18.00 45.51 -29.01
C THR A 650 -16.77 46.37 -29.32
N GLU A 651 -16.13 46.97 -28.31
CA GLU A 651 -14.95 47.85 -28.49
C GLU A 651 -13.84 47.21 -29.35
N ARG A 652 -13.62 45.91 -29.20
CA ARG A 652 -12.64 45.15 -29.99
C ARG A 652 -13.05 44.95 -31.46
N TYR A 653 -14.34 44.76 -31.72
CA TYR A 653 -14.87 44.40 -33.04
C TYR A 653 -16.00 45.36 -33.44
N LYS A 654 -15.67 46.65 -33.50
CA LYS A 654 -16.62 47.73 -33.75
C LYS A 654 -16.90 47.88 -35.24
N ILE A 655 -17.51 46.85 -35.84
CA ILE A 655 -17.97 46.90 -37.24
C ILE A 655 -19.16 47.85 -37.37
N LEU A 656 -20.03 47.85 -36.37
CA LEU A 656 -21.18 48.74 -36.30
C LEU A 656 -20.97 49.76 -35.17
N ILE A 657 -21.42 50.98 -35.40
CA ILE A 657 -21.50 52.04 -34.38
C ILE A 657 -22.96 52.14 -33.94
N ARG A 658 -23.20 51.99 -32.64
CA ARG A 658 -24.53 52.19 -32.05
C ARG A 658 -24.66 53.63 -31.55
N ASN A 659 -25.63 54.36 -32.10
CA ASN A 659 -26.06 55.67 -31.64
C ASN A 659 -27.53 55.54 -31.21
N ASP A 660 -27.77 55.37 -29.90
CA ASP A 660 -29.08 55.05 -29.33
C ASP A 660 -29.75 53.79 -29.93
N ASP A 661 -30.71 53.99 -30.84
CA ASP A 661 -31.48 52.95 -31.56
C ASP A 661 -31.05 52.79 -33.03
N MET A 662 -30.09 53.60 -33.49
CA MET A 662 -29.51 53.54 -34.83
C MET A 662 -28.20 52.77 -34.83
N TYR A 663 -28.03 51.93 -35.84
CA TYR A 663 -26.79 51.20 -36.10
C TYR A 663 -26.24 51.65 -37.45
N ASN A 664 -24.99 52.11 -37.46
CA ASN A 664 -24.31 52.62 -38.65
C ASN A 664 -23.09 51.75 -38.97
N TYR A 665 -22.80 51.53 -40.24
CA TYR A 665 -21.57 50.84 -40.66
C TYR A 665 -20.32 51.67 -40.33
N ASN A 666 -19.29 51.06 -39.74
CA ASN A 666 -18.06 51.73 -39.35
C ASN A 666 -16.97 51.62 -40.41
N TYR A 667 -16.97 52.53 -41.38
CA TYR A 667 -15.92 52.63 -42.41
C TYR A 667 -14.51 52.87 -41.83
N GLN A 668 -14.40 53.47 -40.63
CA GLN A 668 -13.14 53.81 -39.96
C GLN A 668 -12.58 52.68 -39.08
N PHE A 669 -13.16 51.48 -39.11
CA PHE A 669 -12.70 50.35 -38.31
C PHE A 669 -11.25 49.95 -38.67
N THR A 670 -10.44 49.66 -37.65
CA THR A 670 -9.04 49.24 -37.84
C THR A 670 -8.67 48.11 -36.90
N ASP A 671 -8.05 47.05 -37.43
CA ASP A 671 -7.41 45.98 -36.66
C ASP A 671 -6.03 45.68 -37.27
N LYS A 672 -5.08 45.23 -36.44
CA LYS A 672 -3.75 44.81 -36.89
C LYS A 672 -3.82 43.56 -37.78
N SER A 673 -4.81 42.72 -37.58
CA SER A 673 -5.02 41.46 -38.30
C SER A 673 -5.79 41.71 -39.60
N TYR A 674 -5.42 41.00 -40.66
CA TYR A 674 -6.22 40.96 -41.90
C TYR A 674 -7.47 40.07 -41.72
N ARG A 675 -7.29 38.89 -41.11
CA ARG A 675 -8.36 37.94 -40.77
C ARG A 675 -8.85 38.18 -39.34
N ILE A 676 -10.13 38.44 -39.19
CA ILE A 676 -10.76 38.79 -37.91
C ILE A 676 -11.88 37.81 -37.64
N ARG A 677 -11.78 37.06 -36.54
CA ARG A 677 -12.84 36.14 -36.11
C ARG A 677 -13.69 36.82 -35.05
N ILE A 678 -14.99 36.91 -35.31
CA ILE A 678 -15.92 37.64 -34.44
C ILE A 678 -16.79 36.62 -33.70
N PRO A 679 -16.47 36.33 -32.42
CA PRO A 679 -17.29 35.42 -31.65
C PRO A 679 -18.65 36.05 -31.37
N LEU A 680 -19.69 35.22 -31.36
CA LEU A 680 -21.00 35.63 -30.86
C LEU A 680 -20.87 36.06 -29.39
N ALA A 681 -21.53 37.15 -29.00
CA ALA A 681 -21.49 37.64 -27.63
C ALA A 681 -21.95 36.54 -26.66
N LYS A 682 -21.36 36.47 -25.46
CA LYS A 682 -21.84 35.55 -24.43
C LYS A 682 -23.15 36.08 -23.88
N ASP A 683 -24.15 35.21 -23.70
CA ASP A 683 -25.37 35.58 -22.98
C ASP A 683 -25.00 35.89 -21.53
N THR A 684 -25.03 37.16 -21.15
CA THR A 684 -24.80 37.60 -19.75
C THR A 684 -25.90 37.13 -18.81
N THR A 685 -27.05 36.69 -19.33
CA THR A 685 -28.18 36.14 -18.57
C THR A 685 -28.01 34.65 -18.21
N THR A 686 -27.20 33.88 -18.93
CA THR A 686 -26.84 32.50 -18.55
C THR A 686 -25.49 32.49 -17.87
N LYS A 687 -25.51 32.69 -16.54
CA LYS A 687 -24.37 32.37 -15.67
C LYS A 687 -23.85 30.97 -16.05
N ALA A 688 -22.54 30.80 -16.23
CA ALA A 688 -21.90 29.53 -16.59
C ALA A 688 -22.31 28.35 -15.69
N ALA A 689 -22.84 28.62 -14.50
CA ALA A 689 -23.47 27.65 -13.59
C ALA A 689 -24.69 26.93 -14.18
N LYS A 690 -25.49 27.56 -15.06
CA LYS A 690 -26.67 26.92 -15.68
C LYS A 690 -26.31 25.80 -16.66
N ARG A 691 -25.27 25.97 -17.47
CA ARG A 691 -24.83 24.94 -18.44
C ARG A 691 -24.34 23.65 -17.77
N GLY A 692 -23.68 23.76 -16.61
CA GLY A 692 -23.31 22.60 -15.82
C GLY A 692 -24.54 21.86 -15.29
N GLY A 693 -25.52 22.60 -14.75
CA GLY A 693 -26.78 22.04 -14.27
C GLY A 693 -27.61 21.36 -15.36
N GLU A 694 -27.69 21.94 -16.56
CA GLU A 694 -28.39 21.35 -17.71
C GLU A 694 -27.78 20.00 -18.12
N ILE A 695 -26.46 19.90 -18.18
CA ILE A 695 -25.78 18.63 -18.51
C ILE A 695 -25.99 17.59 -17.41
N VAL A 696 -25.99 18.01 -16.14
CA VAL A 696 -26.30 17.11 -15.01
C VAL A 696 -27.73 16.56 -15.14
N GLN A 697 -28.69 17.41 -15.48
CA GLN A 697 -30.07 16.98 -15.71
C GLN A 697 -30.18 16.05 -16.91
N GLU A 698 -29.42 16.29 -17.98
CA GLU A 698 -29.35 15.43 -19.17
C GLU A 698 -28.79 14.03 -18.81
N ILE A 699 -27.73 13.97 -18.01
CA ILE A 699 -27.17 12.73 -17.46
C ILE A 699 -28.22 11.98 -16.61
N GLU A 700 -28.86 12.68 -15.68
CA GLU A 700 -29.88 12.08 -14.80
C GLU A 700 -31.11 11.58 -15.57
N LYS A 701 -31.53 12.31 -16.62
CA LYS A 701 -32.62 11.90 -17.49
C LYS A 701 -32.27 10.63 -18.26
N ASN A 702 -31.07 10.55 -18.86
CA ASN A 702 -30.64 9.38 -19.61
C ASN A 702 -30.56 8.13 -18.72
N ARG A 703 -30.09 8.26 -17.47
CA ARG A 703 -30.11 7.16 -16.49
C ARG A 703 -31.54 6.65 -16.23
N LYS A 704 -32.50 7.56 -16.05
CA LYS A 704 -33.91 7.20 -15.81
C LYS A 704 -34.53 6.51 -17.03
N GLU A 705 -34.24 6.99 -18.23
CA GLU A 705 -34.70 6.38 -19.48
C GLU A 705 -34.10 4.99 -19.71
N GLU A 706 -32.83 4.77 -19.37
CA GLU A 706 -32.19 3.45 -19.42
C GLU A 706 -32.90 2.46 -18.49
N PHE A 707 -33.15 2.85 -17.24
CA PHE A 707 -33.87 2.03 -16.26
C PHE A 707 -35.29 1.70 -16.76
N SER A 708 -36.04 2.69 -17.20
CA SER A 708 -37.38 2.48 -17.76
C SER A 708 -37.36 1.54 -18.97
N SER A 709 -36.39 1.68 -19.87
CA SER A 709 -36.26 0.83 -21.06
C SER A 709 -35.96 -0.63 -20.71
N VAL A 710 -35.06 -0.87 -19.74
CA VAL A 710 -34.76 -2.23 -19.27
C VAL A 710 -35.97 -2.86 -18.58
N LEU A 711 -36.65 -2.12 -17.70
CA LEU A 711 -37.87 -2.59 -17.04
C LEU A 711 -38.94 -2.96 -18.07
N MET A 712 -39.19 -2.12 -19.07
CA MET A 712 -40.14 -2.44 -20.15
C MET A 712 -39.71 -3.66 -20.96
N LYS A 713 -38.42 -3.82 -21.27
CA LYS A 713 -37.93 -4.98 -22.04
C LYS A 713 -38.19 -6.29 -21.30
N ILE A 714 -37.93 -6.32 -19.98
CA ILE A 714 -38.23 -7.48 -19.13
C ILE A 714 -39.74 -7.71 -19.07
N MET A 715 -40.53 -6.66 -18.80
CA MET A 715 -41.99 -6.78 -18.69
C MET A 715 -42.65 -7.21 -20.00
N LYS A 716 -42.15 -6.76 -21.16
CA LYS A 716 -42.63 -7.19 -22.48
C LYS A 716 -42.40 -8.68 -22.72
N GLN A 717 -41.29 -9.23 -22.20
CA GLN A 717 -40.93 -10.63 -22.31
C GLN A 717 -41.74 -11.53 -21.36
N PHE A 718 -41.85 -11.17 -20.08
CA PHE A 718 -42.46 -12.02 -19.06
C PHE A 718 -43.95 -11.75 -18.82
N LYS A 719 -44.48 -10.62 -19.30
CA LYS A 719 -45.87 -10.13 -19.20
C LYS A 719 -46.38 -9.86 -17.78
N GLU A 720 -46.10 -10.71 -16.80
CA GLU A 720 -46.46 -10.53 -15.39
C GLU A 720 -45.32 -11.04 -14.50
N LEU A 721 -44.90 -10.23 -13.52
CA LEU A 721 -43.76 -10.52 -12.65
C LEU A 721 -44.01 -9.96 -11.24
N ALA A 722 -43.40 -10.61 -10.23
CA ALA A 722 -43.24 -9.99 -8.93
C ALA A 722 -42.24 -8.83 -9.01
N VAL A 723 -42.46 -7.76 -8.25
CA VAL A 723 -41.59 -6.57 -8.25
C VAL A 723 -40.15 -6.93 -7.83
N SER A 724 -40.00 -7.84 -6.87
CA SER A 724 -38.69 -8.34 -6.42
C SER A 724 -37.93 -9.06 -7.55
N GLU A 725 -38.60 -9.93 -8.31
CA GLU A 725 -38.02 -10.65 -9.43
C GLU A 725 -37.70 -9.72 -10.62
N LEU A 726 -38.57 -8.74 -10.89
CA LEU A 726 -38.34 -7.72 -11.90
C LEU A 726 -37.09 -6.91 -11.58
N PHE A 727 -36.93 -6.46 -10.33
CA PHE A 727 -35.75 -5.73 -9.91
C PHE A 727 -34.50 -6.60 -9.91
N GLY A 728 -34.56 -7.86 -9.47
CA GLY A 728 -33.44 -8.80 -9.58
C GLY A 728 -32.94 -8.93 -11.02
N LYS A 729 -33.85 -9.19 -11.96
CA LYS A 729 -33.52 -9.28 -13.40
C LYS A 729 -33.03 -7.96 -13.99
N ALA A 730 -33.58 -6.82 -13.55
CA ALA A 730 -33.13 -5.52 -14.01
C ALA A 730 -31.71 -5.21 -13.51
N ILE A 731 -31.40 -5.54 -12.26
CA ILE A 731 -30.06 -5.41 -11.67
C ILE A 731 -29.07 -6.28 -12.44
N ASP A 732 -29.38 -7.55 -12.72
CA ASP A 732 -28.49 -8.44 -13.48
C ASP A 732 -28.09 -7.91 -14.88
N ILE A 733 -28.97 -7.12 -15.50
CA ILE A 733 -28.72 -6.50 -16.81
C ILE A 733 -27.98 -5.18 -16.66
N LEU A 734 -28.42 -4.33 -15.74
CA LEU A 734 -27.95 -2.96 -15.58
C LEU A 734 -26.61 -2.89 -14.85
N GLU A 735 -26.35 -3.74 -13.84
CA GLU A 735 -25.12 -3.75 -13.04
C GLU A 735 -23.87 -4.07 -13.88
N LYS A 736 -24.05 -4.78 -15.00
CA LYS A 736 -22.99 -4.99 -16.00
C LYS A 736 -22.52 -3.70 -16.66
N ARG A 737 -23.32 -2.64 -16.62
CA ARG A 737 -23.08 -1.35 -17.28
C ARG A 737 -22.84 -0.25 -16.25
N ASN A 738 -23.75 -0.11 -15.29
CA ASN A 738 -23.81 0.97 -14.32
C ASN A 738 -24.29 0.44 -12.95
N PRO A 739 -23.71 0.86 -11.80
CA PRO A 739 -24.31 0.66 -10.49
C PRO A 739 -25.77 1.14 -10.42
N VAL A 740 -26.64 0.28 -9.89
CA VAL A 740 -28.09 0.48 -9.87
C VAL A 740 -28.58 0.73 -8.46
N SER A 741 -29.34 1.81 -8.27
CA SER A 741 -30.06 2.05 -7.01
C SER A 741 -31.47 1.48 -7.10
N ILE A 742 -31.87 0.70 -6.09
CA ILE A 742 -33.25 0.21 -5.97
C ILE A 742 -34.24 1.38 -5.88
N VAL A 743 -33.82 2.51 -5.29
CA VAL A 743 -34.65 3.73 -5.21
C VAL A 743 -34.97 4.24 -6.61
N ASP A 744 -33.97 4.26 -7.50
CA ASP A 744 -34.15 4.76 -8.86
C ASP A 744 -35.00 3.80 -9.70
N LEU A 745 -34.82 2.48 -9.53
CA LEU A 745 -35.69 1.48 -10.18
C LEU A 745 -37.14 1.61 -9.73
N LYS A 746 -37.40 1.90 -8.45
CA LYS A 746 -38.75 2.16 -7.94
C LYS A 746 -39.34 3.42 -8.56
N GLU A 747 -38.58 4.52 -8.60
CA GLU A 747 -39.03 5.75 -9.27
C GLU A 747 -39.36 5.51 -10.75
N SER A 748 -38.48 4.83 -11.49
CA SER A 748 -38.69 4.50 -12.90
C SER A 748 -39.90 3.57 -13.10
N LEU A 749 -40.13 2.62 -12.19
CA LEU A 749 -41.31 1.76 -12.22
C LEU A 749 -42.60 2.55 -11.99
N GLU A 750 -42.64 3.43 -10.99
CA GLU A 750 -43.80 4.30 -10.74
C GLU A 750 -44.09 5.22 -11.94
N GLN A 751 -43.04 5.72 -12.61
CA GLN A 751 -43.21 6.50 -13.85
C GLN A 751 -43.81 5.65 -14.98
N LEU A 752 -43.39 4.40 -15.14
CA LEU A 752 -43.97 3.49 -16.14
C LEU A 752 -45.42 3.12 -15.81
N ILE A 753 -45.77 3.03 -14.52
CA ILE A 753 -47.15 2.81 -14.07
C ILE A 753 -48.01 4.04 -14.37
N ASN A 754 -47.52 5.24 -14.02
CA ASN A 754 -48.23 6.49 -14.28
C ASN A 754 -48.41 6.78 -15.77
N ARG A 755 -47.53 6.27 -16.63
CA ARG A 755 -47.63 6.34 -18.09
C ARG A 755 -48.42 5.18 -18.71
N GLU A 756 -49.03 4.32 -17.89
CA GLU A 756 -49.84 3.18 -18.32
C GLU A 756 -49.11 2.14 -19.18
N TYR A 757 -47.78 2.03 -19.06
CA TYR A 757 -47.01 0.93 -19.68
C TYR A 757 -47.02 -0.34 -18.80
N ILE A 758 -47.28 -0.18 -17.50
CA ILE A 758 -47.30 -1.27 -16.51
C ILE A 758 -48.48 -1.05 -15.55
N LEU A 759 -49.21 -2.11 -15.22
CA LEU A 759 -50.30 -2.10 -14.23
C LEU A 759 -49.84 -2.79 -12.94
N ARG A 760 -50.24 -2.26 -11.77
CA ARG A 760 -50.19 -3.01 -10.51
C ARG A 760 -51.39 -3.94 -10.41
N VAL A 761 -51.14 -5.25 -10.39
CA VAL A 761 -52.17 -6.28 -10.19
C VAL A 761 -52.41 -6.51 -8.70
N THR A 762 -51.33 -6.54 -7.91
CA THR A 762 -51.34 -6.56 -6.44
C THR A 762 -50.23 -5.67 -5.90
N THR A 763 -50.10 -5.52 -4.57
CA THR A 763 -49.00 -4.76 -3.93
C THR A 763 -47.60 -5.26 -4.33
N GLU A 764 -47.48 -6.53 -4.72
CA GLU A 764 -46.20 -7.18 -5.04
C GLU A 764 -46.06 -7.60 -6.50
N LYS A 765 -47.13 -7.53 -7.31
CA LYS A 765 -47.12 -7.98 -8.72
C LYS A 765 -47.49 -6.88 -9.69
N VAL A 766 -46.76 -6.86 -10.80
CA VAL A 766 -46.94 -5.93 -11.91
C VAL A 766 -47.16 -6.68 -13.22
N ARG A 767 -47.94 -6.09 -14.12
CA ARG A 767 -48.30 -6.62 -15.45
C ARG A 767 -47.99 -5.61 -16.54
N TYR A 768 -47.45 -6.07 -17.66
CA TYR A 768 -47.19 -5.26 -18.84
C TYR A 768 -48.49 -4.89 -19.57
N ILE A 769 -48.63 -3.62 -19.93
CA ILE A 769 -49.69 -3.13 -20.80
C ILE A 769 -49.09 -2.98 -22.22
N PRO A 770 -49.64 -3.69 -23.23
CA PRO A 770 -49.11 -3.73 -24.60
C PRO A 770 -48.82 -2.39 -25.26
#